data_AF-A0A426UCK6-F1
#
_entry.id   AF-A0A426UCK6-F1
#
_cell.length_a   1.000
_cell.length_b   1.000
_cell.length_c   1.000
_cell.angle_alpha   90.00
_cell.angle_beta   90.00
_cell.angle_gamma   90.00
#
_symmetry.space_group_name_H-M   'P 1'
#
loop_
_entity.id
_entity.type
_entity.pdbx_description
1 polymer ?
#
loop_
_entity_poly.entity_id
_entity_poly.type
_entity_poly.pdbx_seq_one_letter_code
_entity_poly.pdbx_strand_id
1 'polypeptide(L)'
;MGRAKRLQLLVTVALLAAIALLVAPLVQAGPHGKPQPAQESVAPLQANHRATMIAAGDSHTCALTEAGEVYCWGGNSFGQLGDGSATNRRAPVLVGGLGSGVRAISAKGNHTCALSSSGGVFCWGSNQAGQLGDGSTTNRTTPVAVTNLSSGVRAVSVGGKHTCALTDAGQVFCWGENFDKQLGNAQGSSSVPVLVNGLSGSIVAIAAGTLQTLALTDAGGVFFWGRHEHMIQTIPPAYVSGLSSGVANIAAGPEHSCVGMSNGSARCWGNNMFKQLGSDSPIVLAPVQVPGLASSVVQLAAGGGPSANTLLRSHTCVLMDTGAVACWGWSIETQPRSQPVVVTGLNSGVASIAAGYRHTCAIMAATGEVRCWGANESSQLGDGTTTQQANPVAVVGFGGAAPINSDIIYVNHAATGANNGTSWANAYKSLQDALAAAQPGKEIWVAAGTYYPDEGGGKRNNDPTASFALKNGVAIYGGFVGTEIERSRRDWNTHRTILSGDIEQNDLASPITDPENQIVGPNSHHVVLSVGNDRTTRLDGFTLTGGTHGAGGGILSTGSADFANLTVIGNKGGVDIQDGNPYFLNIKITNNHTSYTGCGLNIERGRVVFVNGLISGNRGGISAGVYVWNASVEFYNTLISGNSNSSYGSVHIDEGSMKFVNSTITGNASLSNAGGVFNASGGRADVRFYNSIIWNNQDDSGIGTAASSINTIQNTTFQNSLVQGHDLGGSNLNGTLPSNNPRFVAPLSPEQAPTIDGD
;
A
#
# COMPACT_ATOMS: atom_id res chain seq x y z
N MET A 1 -49.59 -73.16 7.25
CA MET A 1 -50.44 -73.80 6.23
C MET A 1 -50.83 -72.76 5.20
N GLY A 2 -50.67 -73.08 3.90
CA GLY A 2 -51.13 -72.26 2.76
C GLY A 2 -50.12 -71.22 2.27
N ARG A 3 -49.03 -71.58 1.58
CA ARG A 3 -48.96 -72.02 0.17
C ARG A 3 -49.75 -71.12 -0.80
N ALA A 4 -49.00 -70.24 -1.45
CA ALA A 4 -48.95 -70.06 -2.89
C ALA A 4 -50.26 -69.81 -3.67
N LYS A 5 -50.39 -68.59 -4.21
CA LYS A 5 -50.68 -68.36 -5.64
C LYS A 5 -49.79 -67.19 -6.10
N ARG A 6 -48.75 -67.48 -6.90
CA ARG A 6 -48.67 -67.34 -8.37
C ARG A 6 -48.28 -65.89 -8.73
N LEU A 7 -47.10 -65.58 -9.26
CA LEU A 7 -46.30 -66.15 -10.37
C LEU A 7 -44.81 -65.91 -10.01
N GLN A 8 -43.95 -66.90 -9.71
CA GLN A 8 -43.15 -67.70 -10.67
C GLN A 8 -42.75 -66.90 -11.92
N LEU A 9 -41.48 -66.72 -12.28
CA LEU A 9 -40.47 -67.79 -12.37
C LEU A 9 -39.08 -67.22 -12.78
N LEU A 10 -38.00 -67.68 -12.10
CA LEU A 10 -36.63 -68.00 -12.60
C LEU A 10 -35.82 -66.87 -13.31
N VAL A 11 -34.54 -66.59 -13.04
CA VAL A 11 -33.31 -67.43 -13.00
C VAL A 11 -32.23 -66.54 -12.35
N THR A 12 -31.73 -66.83 -11.14
CA THR A 12 -30.41 -67.45 -10.85
C THR A 12 -29.15 -66.87 -11.54
N VAL A 13 -28.20 -66.48 -10.69
CA VAL A 13 -26.75 -66.80 -10.77
C VAL A 13 -25.86 -65.88 -11.61
N ALA A 14 -25.07 -65.14 -10.84
CA ALA A 14 -23.65 -64.83 -11.01
C ALA A 14 -23.16 -63.95 -12.19
N LEU A 15 -22.23 -63.09 -11.76
CA LEU A 15 -20.98 -62.78 -12.41
C LEU A 15 -20.89 -61.41 -13.12
N LEU A 16 -20.06 -60.56 -12.50
CA LEU A 16 -19.04 -59.69 -13.10
C LEU A 16 -19.49 -58.78 -14.26
N ALA A 17 -19.63 -57.49 -13.98
CA ALA A 17 -18.54 -56.50 -14.14
C ALA A 17 -18.28 -56.13 -15.60
N ALA A 18 -18.66 -54.90 -15.98
CA ALA A 18 -17.84 -54.04 -16.81
C ALA A 18 -18.49 -52.65 -17.02
N ILE A 19 -17.80 -51.64 -16.50
CA ILE A 19 -17.46 -50.38 -17.18
C ILE A 19 -18.49 -49.22 -17.14
N ALA A 20 -17.95 -48.12 -16.62
CA ALA A 20 -18.48 -46.77 -16.51
C ALA A 20 -18.65 -46.06 -17.87
N LEU A 21 -19.59 -45.11 -17.95
CA LEU A 21 -19.34 -43.66 -18.10
C LEU A 21 -20.65 -42.92 -18.42
N LEU A 22 -20.77 -41.72 -17.83
CA LEU A 22 -21.59 -40.55 -18.22
C LEU A 22 -23.11 -40.75 -18.38
N VAL A 23 -23.91 -40.05 -17.56
CA VAL A 23 -24.89 -39.00 -17.96
C VAL A 23 -25.45 -38.38 -16.65
N ALA A 24 -25.45 -37.06 -16.54
CA ALA A 24 -26.10 -36.30 -15.45
C ALA A 24 -27.62 -36.52 -15.41
N PRO A 25 -28.32 -36.21 -14.30
CA PRO A 25 -29.51 -35.39 -14.53
C PRO A 25 -29.81 -34.32 -13.47
N LEU A 26 -30.39 -33.25 -14.02
CA LEU A 26 -31.37 -32.31 -13.49
C LEU A 26 -31.84 -32.51 -12.04
N VAL A 27 -31.70 -31.42 -11.29
CA VAL A 27 -32.34 -31.16 -10.00
C VAL A 27 -33.85 -30.99 -10.19
N GLN A 28 -34.64 -31.78 -9.46
CA GLN A 28 -36.09 -31.63 -9.32
C GLN A 28 -36.38 -30.89 -8.00
N ALA A 29 -37.04 -29.74 -8.09
CA ALA A 29 -37.44 -28.93 -6.94
C ALA A 29 -38.66 -29.54 -6.21
N GLY A 30 -38.58 -29.64 -4.87
CA GLY A 30 -39.72 -29.91 -3.99
C GLY A 30 -40.11 -28.63 -3.21
N PRO A 31 -41.41 -28.42 -2.88
CA PRO A 31 -41.88 -27.15 -2.33
C PRO A 31 -41.89 -27.11 -0.78
N HIS A 32 -41.66 -25.90 -0.26
CA HIS A 32 -41.95 -25.40 1.09
C HIS A 32 -41.12 -25.92 2.29
N GLY A 33 -39.95 -25.29 2.47
CA GLY A 33 -39.35 -25.03 3.77
C GLY A 33 -38.98 -23.55 3.86
N LYS A 34 -39.29 -22.87 4.97
CA LYS A 34 -38.93 -21.47 5.23
C LYS A 34 -37.43 -21.24 4.97
N PRO A 35 -36.98 -20.08 4.46
CA PRO A 35 -35.55 -19.84 4.26
C PRO A 35 -34.85 -19.91 5.61
N GLN A 36 -34.04 -20.94 5.78
CA GLN A 36 -33.01 -21.01 6.80
C GLN A 36 -32.03 -19.86 6.47
N PRO A 37 -31.66 -18.99 7.43
CA PRO A 37 -30.64 -17.99 7.14
C PRO A 37 -29.41 -18.73 6.64
N ALA A 38 -28.94 -18.35 5.45
CA ALA A 38 -27.73 -18.89 4.88
C ALA A 38 -26.65 -18.84 5.96
N GLN A 39 -26.04 -19.98 6.27
CA GLN A 39 -24.73 -19.95 6.91
C GLN A 39 -23.85 -19.14 5.97
N GLU A 40 -23.56 -17.89 6.34
CA GLU A 40 -22.46 -17.15 5.75
C GLU A 40 -21.23 -18.03 5.93
N SER A 41 -20.83 -18.67 4.84
CA SER A 41 -19.46 -19.11 4.67
C SER A 41 -18.62 -17.85 4.77
N VAL A 42 -18.13 -17.54 5.98
CA VAL A 42 -17.05 -16.59 6.13
C VAL A 42 -15.94 -17.13 5.25
N ALA A 43 -15.67 -16.43 4.15
CA ALA A 43 -14.58 -16.79 3.26
C ALA A 43 -13.32 -17.00 4.12
N PRO A 44 -12.55 -18.08 3.92
CA PRO A 44 -11.24 -18.17 4.54
C PRO A 44 -10.45 -16.93 4.10
N LEU A 45 -9.84 -16.24 5.08
CA LEU A 45 -8.99 -15.07 4.88
C LEU A 45 -8.11 -15.25 3.63
N GLN A 46 -8.48 -14.57 2.55
CA GLN A 46 -7.62 -14.30 1.40
C GLN A 46 -7.01 -12.92 1.62
N ALA A 47 -6.05 -12.82 2.54
CA ALA A 47 -5.20 -11.63 2.65
C ALA A 47 -3.99 -11.90 3.55
N ASN A 48 -2.81 -11.61 3.02
CA ASN A 48 -1.55 -11.57 3.74
C ASN A 48 -1.44 -10.22 4.49
N HIS A 49 -2.11 -10.10 5.64
CA HIS A 49 -2.09 -8.86 6.41
C HIS A 49 -0.72 -8.61 7.07
N ARG A 50 -0.37 -7.34 7.21
CA ARG A 50 0.85 -6.89 7.88
C ARG A 50 0.53 -6.20 9.18
N ALA A 51 0.93 -6.83 10.29
CA ALA A 51 0.70 -6.26 11.62
C ALA A 51 1.74 -5.18 11.95
N THR A 52 1.29 -4.09 12.57
CA THR A 52 2.12 -3.01 13.13
C THR A 52 2.11 -3.00 14.66
N MET A 53 1.06 -3.53 15.27
CA MET A 53 0.94 -3.65 16.73
C MET A 53 0.21 -4.93 17.10
N ILE A 54 0.59 -5.51 18.24
CA ILE A 54 -0.05 -6.70 18.80
C ILE A 54 -0.38 -6.48 20.27
N ALA A 55 -1.53 -6.99 20.69
CA ALA A 55 -1.98 -7.00 22.07
C ALA A 55 -2.50 -8.39 22.43
N ALA A 56 -2.18 -8.86 23.64
CA ALA A 56 -2.51 -10.20 24.10
C ALA A 56 -3.28 -10.12 25.43
N GLY A 57 -4.50 -10.63 25.43
CA GLY A 57 -5.34 -10.77 26.61
C GLY A 57 -5.09 -12.07 27.38
N ASP A 58 -6.04 -12.49 28.20
CA ASP A 58 -5.90 -13.72 28.97
C ASP A 58 -5.95 -14.97 28.08
N SER A 59 -6.87 -14.97 27.11
CA SER A 59 -7.12 -16.09 26.21
C SER A 59 -7.39 -15.67 24.77
N HIS A 60 -7.14 -14.40 24.44
CA HIS A 60 -7.31 -13.84 23.11
C HIS A 60 -6.11 -12.97 22.72
N THR A 61 -5.98 -12.72 21.43
CA THR A 61 -4.95 -11.88 20.86
C THR A 61 -5.58 -10.99 19.80
N CYS A 62 -5.08 -9.77 19.67
CA CYS A 62 -5.49 -8.84 18.63
C CYS A 62 -4.26 -8.23 17.95
N ALA A 63 -4.35 -7.97 16.65
CA ALA A 63 -3.34 -7.29 15.87
C ALA A 63 -3.96 -6.12 15.11
N LEU A 64 -3.20 -5.02 15.03
CA LEU A 64 -3.50 -3.85 14.21
C LEU A 64 -2.70 -3.96 12.92
N THR A 65 -3.34 -3.76 11.77
CA THR A 65 -2.68 -3.77 10.45
C THR A 65 -2.19 -2.39 10.03
N GLU A 66 -1.32 -2.33 9.02
CA GLU A 66 -0.92 -1.07 8.36
C GLU A 66 -2.11 -0.29 7.76
N ALA A 67 -3.18 -0.98 7.39
CA ALA A 67 -4.41 -0.36 6.89
C ALA A 67 -5.26 0.28 8.01
N GLY A 68 -4.82 0.16 9.28
CA GLY A 68 -5.56 0.65 10.44
C GLY A 68 -6.76 -0.22 10.80
N GLU A 69 -6.76 -1.49 10.38
CA GLU A 69 -7.79 -2.50 10.70
C GLU A 69 -7.35 -3.33 11.90
N VAL A 70 -8.31 -3.76 12.73
CA VAL A 70 -8.02 -4.61 13.89
C VAL A 70 -8.58 -6.01 13.65
N TYR A 71 -7.75 -7.02 13.85
CA TYR A 71 -8.16 -8.42 13.82
C TYR A 71 -7.91 -9.06 15.18
N CYS A 72 -8.86 -9.83 15.69
CA CYS A 72 -8.74 -10.54 16.96
C CYS A 72 -9.00 -12.05 16.78
N TRP A 73 -8.42 -12.89 17.63
CA TRP A 73 -8.64 -14.33 17.66
C TRP A 73 -8.48 -14.90 19.07
N GLY A 74 -8.86 -16.16 19.25
CA GLY A 74 -8.81 -16.87 20.53
C GLY A 74 -10.17 -16.96 21.22
N GLY A 75 -10.16 -16.87 22.55
CA GLY A 75 -11.33 -16.92 23.42
C GLY A 75 -12.25 -15.72 23.24
N ASN A 76 -13.58 -15.94 23.25
CA ASN A 76 -14.57 -14.90 22.96
C ASN A 76 -15.82 -14.96 23.87
N SER A 77 -15.78 -15.64 25.01
CA SER A 77 -16.97 -15.86 25.84
C SER A 77 -17.66 -14.59 26.34
N PHE A 78 -16.98 -13.44 26.32
CA PHE A 78 -17.51 -12.14 26.72
C PHE A 78 -17.59 -11.15 25.55
N GLY A 79 -17.31 -11.57 24.32
CA GLY A 79 -17.28 -10.71 23.15
C GLY A 79 -15.96 -9.98 22.91
N GLN A 80 -14.87 -10.39 23.57
CA GLN A 80 -13.56 -9.72 23.52
C GLN A 80 -12.89 -9.71 22.13
N LEU A 81 -13.42 -10.46 21.16
CA LEU A 81 -12.97 -10.40 19.76
C LEU A 81 -13.66 -9.31 18.94
N GLY A 82 -14.78 -8.73 19.40
CA GLY A 82 -15.40 -7.57 18.75
C GLY A 82 -16.06 -7.85 17.38
N ASP A 83 -16.27 -9.12 17.04
CA ASP A 83 -16.81 -9.58 15.76
C ASP A 83 -18.35 -9.72 15.76
N GLY A 84 -19.02 -9.14 16.76
CA GLY A 84 -20.46 -9.27 16.97
C GLY A 84 -20.89 -10.61 17.56
N SER A 85 -19.96 -11.53 17.85
CA SER A 85 -20.25 -12.85 18.41
C SER A 85 -19.66 -13.04 19.82
N ALA A 86 -19.99 -14.17 20.44
CA ALA A 86 -19.35 -14.67 21.66
C ALA A 86 -18.64 -16.02 21.43
N THR A 87 -18.31 -16.32 20.17
CA THR A 87 -17.74 -17.60 19.73
C THR A 87 -16.24 -17.48 19.54
N ASN A 88 -15.48 -18.45 20.09
CA ASN A 88 -14.03 -18.49 19.92
C ASN A 88 -13.64 -18.58 18.43
N ARG A 89 -12.51 -17.97 18.06
CA ARG A 89 -12.01 -17.96 16.69
C ARG A 89 -10.61 -18.58 16.63
N ARG A 90 -10.45 -19.61 15.81
CA ARG A 90 -9.17 -20.32 15.63
C ARG A 90 -8.16 -19.56 14.76
N ALA A 91 -8.66 -18.59 14.01
CA ALA A 91 -7.90 -17.71 13.15
C ALA A 91 -8.39 -16.27 13.37
N PRO A 92 -7.58 -15.26 13.00
CA PRO A 92 -7.98 -13.85 13.06
C PRO A 92 -9.35 -13.60 12.42
N VAL A 93 -10.17 -12.76 13.07
CA VAL A 93 -11.42 -12.22 12.53
C VAL A 93 -11.37 -10.70 12.63
N LEU A 94 -11.91 -10.01 11.63
CA LEU A 94 -11.99 -8.55 11.62
C LEU A 94 -12.91 -8.06 12.74
N VAL A 95 -12.46 -7.04 13.47
CA VAL A 95 -13.27 -6.31 14.44
C VAL A 95 -14.19 -5.34 13.69
N GLY A 96 -15.51 -5.53 13.80
CA GLY A 96 -16.49 -4.66 13.16
C GLY A 96 -16.67 -3.33 13.90
N GLY A 97 -17.04 -2.27 13.18
CA GLY A 97 -17.53 -1.02 13.79
C GLY A 97 -16.47 0.02 14.20
N LEU A 98 -15.18 -0.21 13.92
CA LEU A 98 -14.10 0.78 14.15
C LEU A 98 -13.80 1.67 12.93
N GLY A 99 -14.21 1.26 11.72
CA GLY A 99 -13.76 1.87 10.47
C GLY A 99 -12.26 1.63 10.20
N SER A 100 -11.70 2.31 9.19
CA SER A 100 -10.24 2.42 9.01
C SER A 100 -9.71 3.60 9.84
N GLY A 101 -8.53 3.46 10.45
CA GLY A 101 -7.87 4.54 11.19
C GLY A 101 -7.69 4.29 12.69
N VAL A 102 -7.62 3.04 13.15
CA VAL A 102 -7.06 2.71 14.47
C VAL A 102 -5.54 2.90 14.44
N ARG A 103 -4.97 3.51 15.49
CA ARG A 103 -3.51 3.70 15.62
C ARG A 103 -2.88 2.96 16.79
N ALA A 104 -3.68 2.49 17.75
CA ALA A 104 -3.19 1.68 18.86
C ALA A 104 -4.27 0.71 19.36
N ILE A 105 -3.83 -0.42 19.92
CA ILE A 105 -4.70 -1.42 20.54
C ILE A 105 -4.11 -1.87 21.89
N SER A 106 -4.97 -2.26 22.83
CA SER A 106 -4.57 -2.81 24.12
C SER A 106 -5.56 -3.88 24.56
N ALA A 107 -5.05 -4.98 25.11
CA ALA A 107 -5.82 -6.12 25.58
C ALA A 107 -5.15 -6.71 26.82
N LYS A 108 -5.97 -7.04 27.82
CA LYS A 108 -5.63 -7.79 29.04
C LYS A 108 -6.94 -8.27 29.65
N GLY A 109 -6.93 -9.31 30.49
CA GLY A 109 -8.17 -9.84 31.01
C GLY A 109 -9.03 -10.39 29.88
N ASN A 110 -10.32 -10.05 29.90
CA ASN A 110 -11.30 -10.46 28.91
C ASN A 110 -11.95 -9.26 28.18
N HIS A 111 -11.20 -8.18 27.98
CA HIS A 111 -11.65 -7.03 27.18
C HIS A 111 -10.50 -6.43 26.36
N THR A 112 -10.88 -5.64 25.36
CA THR A 112 -9.97 -5.03 24.40
C THR A 112 -10.39 -3.58 24.19
N CYS A 113 -9.42 -2.69 24.02
CA CYS A 113 -9.66 -1.32 23.62
C CYS A 113 -8.80 -0.94 22.41
N ALA A 114 -9.31 -0.06 21.57
CA ALA A 114 -8.65 0.55 20.44
C ALA A 114 -8.63 2.08 20.60
N LEU A 115 -7.57 2.70 20.10
CA LEU A 115 -7.41 4.15 20.01
C LEU A 115 -7.45 4.54 18.53
N SER A 116 -8.42 5.36 18.15
CA SER A 116 -8.50 5.91 16.81
C SER A 116 -7.44 6.99 16.55
N SER A 117 -7.19 7.28 15.28
CA SER A 117 -6.26 8.32 14.84
C SER A 117 -6.70 9.72 15.27
N SER A 118 -8.01 9.94 15.46
CA SER A 118 -8.57 11.17 16.04
C SER A 118 -8.41 11.25 17.57
N GLY A 119 -7.80 10.24 18.20
CA GLY A 119 -7.62 10.16 19.65
C GLY A 119 -8.87 9.72 20.42
N GLY A 120 -9.85 9.07 19.77
CA GLY A 120 -11.03 8.51 20.42
C GLY A 120 -10.82 7.08 20.89
N VAL A 121 -11.37 6.71 22.05
CA VAL A 121 -11.21 5.37 22.64
C VAL A 121 -12.48 4.55 22.47
N PHE A 122 -12.31 3.32 21.99
CA PHE A 122 -13.38 2.33 21.86
C PHE A 122 -12.99 1.05 22.60
N CYS A 123 -13.91 0.47 23.37
CA CYS A 123 -13.67 -0.76 24.12
C CYS A 123 -14.77 -1.80 23.88
N TRP A 124 -14.45 -3.08 24.00
CA TRP A 124 -15.39 -4.20 23.90
C TRP A 124 -14.94 -5.42 24.72
N GLY A 125 -15.84 -6.38 24.91
CA GLY A 125 -15.64 -7.58 25.71
C GLY A 125 -16.34 -7.52 27.07
N SER A 126 -15.70 -8.07 28.10
CA SER A 126 -16.21 -8.10 29.47
C SER A 126 -16.39 -6.69 30.04
N ASN A 127 -17.50 -6.44 30.73
CA ASN A 127 -17.82 -5.14 31.33
C ASN A 127 -18.40 -5.24 32.75
N GLN A 128 -18.28 -6.37 33.43
CA GLN A 128 -18.94 -6.58 34.73
C GLN A 128 -18.51 -5.58 35.83
N ALA A 129 -17.34 -4.97 35.70
CA ALA A 129 -16.83 -3.94 36.60
C ALA A 129 -16.92 -2.52 36.02
N GLY A 130 -17.50 -2.35 34.82
CA GLY A 130 -17.54 -1.09 34.10
C GLY A 130 -16.27 -0.78 33.29
N GLN A 131 -15.40 -1.77 33.06
CA GLN A 131 -14.08 -1.60 32.42
C GLN A 131 -14.12 -1.15 30.94
N LEU A 132 -15.29 -1.14 30.30
CA LEU A 132 -15.46 -0.57 28.97
C LEU A 132 -15.70 0.95 28.98
N GLY A 133 -16.08 1.54 30.11
CA GLY A 133 -16.17 3.00 30.24
C GLY A 133 -17.36 3.65 29.52
N ASP A 134 -18.33 2.84 29.06
CA ASP A 134 -19.53 3.27 28.33
C ASP A 134 -20.70 3.69 29.25
N GLY A 135 -20.43 3.87 30.55
CA GLY A 135 -21.45 4.15 31.56
C GLY A 135 -22.29 2.95 31.97
N SER A 136 -22.06 1.78 31.37
CA SER A 136 -22.78 0.54 31.69
C SER A 136 -21.88 -0.50 32.38
N THR A 137 -22.47 -1.63 32.77
CA THR A 137 -21.77 -2.84 33.20
C THR A 137 -22.10 -4.04 32.32
N THR A 138 -22.56 -3.79 31.10
CA THR A 138 -23.00 -4.82 30.14
C THR A 138 -21.88 -5.15 29.17
N ASN A 139 -21.58 -6.44 29.00
CA ASN A 139 -20.60 -6.90 28.03
C ASN A 139 -20.97 -6.44 26.61
N ARG A 140 -19.97 -6.18 25.76
CA ARG A 140 -20.18 -5.73 24.39
C ARG A 140 -19.46 -6.66 23.42
N THR A 141 -20.19 -7.21 22.46
CA THR A 141 -19.61 -8.04 21.38
C THR A 141 -19.13 -7.20 20.20
N THR A 142 -19.35 -5.88 20.23
CA THR A 142 -18.82 -4.90 19.28
C THR A 142 -18.21 -3.72 20.02
N PRO A 143 -17.24 -3.01 19.43
CA PRO A 143 -16.66 -1.79 19.97
C PRO A 143 -17.71 -0.73 20.35
N VAL A 144 -17.59 -0.17 21.55
CA VAL A 144 -18.38 0.97 22.03
C VAL A 144 -17.46 2.12 22.41
N ALA A 145 -17.89 3.35 22.16
CA ALA A 145 -17.13 4.54 22.52
C ALA A 145 -17.08 4.72 24.05
N VAL A 146 -15.90 5.09 24.57
CA VAL A 146 -15.73 5.44 25.98
C VAL A 146 -16.30 6.83 26.26
N THR A 147 -17.04 6.95 27.36
CA THR A 147 -17.70 8.20 27.76
C THR A 147 -16.68 9.33 27.92
N ASN A 148 -16.93 10.48 27.30
CA ASN A 148 -16.09 11.69 27.37
C ASN A 148 -14.64 11.54 26.87
N LEU A 149 -14.30 10.46 26.15
CA LEU A 149 -12.98 10.24 25.54
C LEU A 149 -13.09 9.99 24.02
N SER A 150 -13.85 10.84 23.33
CA SER A 150 -14.05 10.76 21.87
C SER A 150 -12.89 11.35 21.05
N SER A 151 -11.99 12.12 21.68
CA SER A 151 -10.76 12.67 21.10
C SER A 151 -9.75 13.03 22.20
N GLY A 152 -8.51 13.38 21.81
CA GLY A 152 -7.49 13.91 22.73
C GLY A 152 -6.81 12.87 23.63
N VAL A 153 -6.93 11.57 23.31
CA VAL A 153 -6.19 10.49 23.97
C VAL A 153 -4.99 10.07 23.12
N ARG A 154 -3.82 9.94 23.74
CA ARG A 154 -2.58 9.46 23.09
C ARG A 154 -2.20 8.02 23.40
N ALA A 155 -2.62 7.49 24.55
CA ALA A 155 -2.36 6.10 24.91
C ALA A 155 -3.50 5.52 25.73
N VAL A 156 -3.74 4.22 25.56
CA VAL A 156 -4.69 3.43 26.35
C VAL A 156 -3.98 2.18 26.87
N SER A 157 -4.26 1.81 28.11
CA SER A 157 -3.71 0.60 28.74
C SER A 157 -4.82 -0.17 29.43
N VAL A 158 -5.01 -1.42 29.01
CA VAL A 158 -6.02 -2.33 29.55
C VAL A 158 -5.41 -3.18 30.66
N GLY A 159 -6.07 -3.17 31.83
CA GLY A 159 -5.78 -3.99 32.99
C GLY A 159 -6.64 -5.26 33.06
N GLY A 160 -6.64 -5.94 34.21
CA GLY A 160 -7.45 -7.17 34.39
C GLY A 160 -8.96 -6.92 34.36
N LYS A 161 -9.41 -5.87 35.07
CA LYS A 161 -10.81 -5.42 35.11
C LYS A 161 -10.93 -3.90 35.21
N HIS A 162 -9.88 -3.18 34.83
CA HIS A 162 -9.86 -1.74 34.74
C HIS A 162 -9.14 -1.33 33.46
N THR A 163 -9.32 -0.08 33.05
CA THR A 163 -8.69 0.50 31.87
C THR A 163 -8.25 1.92 32.21
N CYS A 164 -7.12 2.34 31.68
CA CYS A 164 -6.62 3.70 31.83
C CYS A 164 -6.29 4.33 30.47
N ALA A 165 -6.44 5.65 30.37
CA ALA A 165 -6.10 6.45 29.20
C ALA A 165 -5.23 7.64 29.61
N LEU A 166 -4.25 7.97 28.77
CA LEU A 166 -3.40 9.15 28.87
C LEU A 166 -3.83 10.16 27.79
N THR A 167 -4.21 11.36 28.21
CA THR A 167 -4.62 12.42 27.30
C THR A 167 -3.44 13.19 26.74
N ASP A 168 -3.68 13.96 25.69
CA ASP A 168 -2.67 14.86 25.11
C ASP A 168 -2.22 15.98 26.05
N ALA A 169 -3.05 16.31 27.04
CA ALA A 169 -2.72 17.23 28.12
C ALA A 169 -1.88 16.58 29.24
N GLY A 170 -1.49 15.31 29.11
CA GLY A 170 -0.73 14.58 30.12
C GLY A 170 -1.54 14.11 31.33
N GLN A 171 -2.89 14.16 31.24
CA GLN A 171 -3.77 13.69 32.32
C GLN A 171 -4.05 12.19 32.16
N VAL A 172 -4.12 11.49 33.28
CA VAL A 172 -4.46 10.05 33.31
C VAL A 172 -5.88 9.89 33.84
N PHE A 173 -6.72 9.18 33.09
CA PHE A 173 -8.04 8.77 33.53
C PHE A 173 -8.09 7.24 33.62
N CYS A 174 -8.72 6.69 34.65
CA CYS A 174 -8.93 5.26 34.80
C CYS A 174 -10.40 4.94 35.09
N TRP A 175 -10.88 3.77 34.71
CA TRP A 175 -12.23 3.27 35.01
C TRP A 175 -12.24 1.74 35.12
N GLY A 176 -13.34 1.18 35.63
CA GLY A 176 -13.53 -0.24 35.93
C GLY A 176 -13.44 -0.55 37.43
N GLU A 177 -12.89 -1.72 37.76
CA GLU A 177 -12.72 -2.21 39.12
C GLU A 177 -11.78 -1.33 39.96
N ASN A 178 -12.18 -1.03 41.20
CA ASN A 178 -11.37 -0.23 42.13
C ASN A 178 -11.26 -0.82 43.55
N PHE A 179 -11.51 -2.12 43.73
CA PHE A 179 -11.38 -2.77 45.04
C PHE A 179 -9.97 -2.67 45.61
N ASP A 180 -8.98 -2.56 44.73
CA ASP A 180 -7.56 -2.46 45.03
C ASP A 180 -6.97 -1.10 44.78
N LYS A 181 -7.82 -0.11 44.56
CA LYS A 181 -7.41 1.26 44.26
C LYS A 181 -6.70 1.38 42.91
N GLN A 182 -7.03 0.49 41.96
CA GLN A 182 -6.46 0.48 40.59
C GLN A 182 -6.74 1.78 39.81
N LEU A 183 -7.76 2.55 40.21
CA LEU A 183 -8.12 3.84 39.63
C LEU A 183 -7.38 5.02 40.27
N GLY A 184 -6.51 4.78 41.27
CA GLY A 184 -5.64 5.80 41.86
C GLY A 184 -6.36 6.79 42.77
N ASN A 185 -7.52 6.40 43.31
CA ASN A 185 -8.35 7.23 44.17
C ASN A 185 -9.04 6.40 45.26
N ALA A 186 -9.62 7.06 46.26
CA ALA A 186 -10.30 6.39 47.37
C ALA A 186 -11.72 5.89 47.03
N GLN A 187 -12.26 6.19 45.84
CA GLN A 187 -13.64 5.89 45.46
C GLN A 187 -13.87 4.40 45.18
N GLY A 188 -15.12 4.02 44.89
CA GLY A 188 -15.47 2.68 44.41
C GLY A 188 -15.11 2.46 42.94
N SER A 189 -15.49 1.30 42.39
CA SER A 189 -15.43 1.02 40.95
C SER A 189 -16.25 2.04 40.15
N SER A 190 -15.85 2.32 38.90
CA SER A 190 -16.50 3.32 38.05
C SER A 190 -16.75 2.79 36.65
N SER A 191 -17.96 2.96 36.11
CA SER A 191 -18.28 2.63 34.70
C SER A 191 -17.98 3.76 33.72
N VAL A 192 -17.41 4.88 34.20
CA VAL A 192 -16.97 6.02 33.38
C VAL A 192 -15.55 6.45 33.78
N PRO A 193 -14.76 7.05 32.87
CA PRO A 193 -13.42 7.56 33.18
C PRO A 193 -13.40 8.53 34.37
N VAL A 194 -12.53 8.27 35.34
CA VAL A 194 -12.26 9.18 36.48
C VAL A 194 -10.80 9.62 36.48
N LEU A 195 -10.57 10.89 36.80
CA LEU A 195 -9.23 11.48 36.83
C LEU A 195 -8.38 10.87 37.95
N VAL A 196 -7.15 10.47 37.62
CA VAL A 196 -6.13 10.07 38.59
C VAL A 196 -5.45 11.33 39.12
N ASN A 197 -5.65 11.63 40.41
CA ASN A 197 -5.02 12.77 41.08
C ASN A 197 -3.67 12.37 41.69
N GLY A 198 -2.80 13.34 41.94
CA GLY A 198 -1.52 13.13 42.65
C GLY A 198 -0.34 12.70 41.76
N LEU A 199 -0.52 12.65 40.44
CA LEU A 199 0.58 12.52 39.49
C LEU A 199 1.24 13.90 39.31
N SER A 200 2.56 13.94 39.46
CA SER A 200 3.36 15.15 39.21
C SER A 200 4.37 14.89 38.09
N GLY A 201 4.78 15.97 37.40
CA GLY A 201 5.57 15.87 36.17
C GLY A 201 4.72 15.56 34.93
N SER A 202 5.36 15.49 33.77
CA SER A 202 4.69 15.19 32.49
C SER A 202 4.63 13.69 32.27
N ILE A 203 3.42 13.11 32.26
CA ILE A 203 3.24 11.67 32.04
C ILE A 203 3.33 11.34 30.56
N VAL A 204 4.18 10.36 30.22
CA VAL A 204 4.46 9.94 28.84
C VAL A 204 4.03 8.50 28.52
N ALA A 205 3.87 7.64 29.53
CA ALA A 205 3.36 6.28 29.33
C ALA A 205 2.59 5.77 30.55
N ILE A 206 1.70 4.81 30.32
CA ILE A 206 0.91 4.12 31.34
C ILE A 206 0.93 2.61 31.10
N ALA A 207 0.90 1.82 32.18
CA ALA A 207 0.81 0.36 32.09
C ALA A 207 -0.11 -0.19 33.20
N ALA A 208 -1.21 -0.83 32.81
CA ALA A 208 -2.16 -1.46 33.72
C ALA A 208 -1.91 -2.98 33.83
N GLY A 209 -1.77 -3.46 35.06
CA GLY A 209 -1.71 -4.88 35.40
C GLY A 209 -3.07 -5.43 35.78
N THR A 210 -3.12 -6.52 36.54
CA THR A 210 -4.41 -7.05 37.02
C THR A 210 -4.95 -6.21 38.17
N LEU A 211 -4.08 -5.80 39.11
CA LEU A 211 -4.48 -5.13 40.36
C LEU A 211 -3.74 -3.79 40.59
N GLN A 212 -2.85 -3.42 39.68
CA GLN A 212 -1.96 -2.28 39.80
C GLN A 212 -1.86 -1.49 38.50
N THR A 213 -1.42 -0.25 38.61
CA THR A 213 -1.17 0.62 37.46
C THR A 213 0.12 1.41 37.67
N LEU A 214 0.84 1.62 36.58
CA LEU A 214 2.08 2.39 36.52
C LEU A 214 1.90 3.61 35.62
N ALA A 215 2.60 4.70 35.94
CA ALA A 215 2.78 5.82 35.02
C ALA A 215 4.25 6.25 34.97
N LEU A 216 4.75 6.49 33.76
CA LEU A 216 6.11 6.97 33.49
C LEU A 216 6.07 8.46 33.20
N THR A 217 6.98 9.21 33.84
CA THR A 217 7.22 10.62 33.56
C THR A 217 8.29 10.80 32.46
N ASP A 218 8.28 11.95 31.79
CA ASP A 218 9.33 12.37 30.85
C ASP A 218 10.73 12.44 31.48
N ALA A 219 10.82 12.74 32.77
CA ALA A 219 12.05 12.67 33.57
C ALA A 219 12.53 11.23 33.87
N GLY A 220 11.78 10.21 33.43
CA GLY A 220 12.10 8.80 33.64
C GLY A 220 11.79 8.29 35.04
N GLY A 221 10.96 9.00 35.80
CA GLY A 221 10.44 8.56 37.10
C GLY A 221 9.13 7.78 36.97
N VAL A 222 8.90 6.81 37.87
CA VAL A 222 7.75 5.89 37.79
C VAL A 222 6.85 6.02 39.01
N PHE A 223 5.57 6.29 38.76
CA PHE A 223 4.49 6.18 39.74
C PHE A 223 3.90 4.77 39.74
N PHE A 224 3.42 4.35 40.90
CA PHE A 224 2.67 3.13 41.13
C PHE A 224 1.43 3.44 41.98
N TRP A 225 0.32 2.79 41.64
CA TRP A 225 -0.87 2.70 42.50
C TRP A 225 -1.59 1.37 42.29
N GLY A 226 -2.52 1.07 43.19
CA GLY A 226 -3.20 -0.22 43.24
C GLY A 226 -2.66 -1.15 44.33
N ARG A 227 -2.94 -2.46 44.23
CA ARG A 227 -2.45 -3.48 45.17
C ARG A 227 -1.14 -4.07 44.69
N HIS A 228 -0.23 -4.25 45.64
CA HIS A 228 0.84 -5.24 45.57
C HIS A 228 0.62 -6.35 46.63
N GLU A 229 1.23 -7.53 46.50
CA GLU A 229 0.91 -8.78 47.23
C GLU A 229 0.92 -8.71 48.79
N HIS A 230 1.33 -7.59 49.40
CA HIS A 230 1.25 -7.38 50.86
C HIS A 230 0.31 -6.22 51.28
N MET A 231 -0.77 -5.98 50.54
CA MET A 231 -1.90 -5.12 50.97
C MET A 231 -1.60 -3.62 51.16
N ILE A 232 -0.44 -3.11 50.72
CA ILE A 232 -0.21 -1.65 50.69
C ILE A 232 -0.90 -1.08 49.45
N GLN A 233 -2.14 -0.61 49.65
CA GLN A 233 -2.82 0.22 48.67
C GLN A 233 -2.17 1.61 48.69
N THR A 234 -1.55 2.00 47.58
CA THR A 234 -0.96 3.34 47.45
C THR A 234 -1.96 4.27 46.82
N ILE A 235 -2.66 5.02 47.67
CA ILE A 235 -3.44 6.19 47.28
C ILE A 235 -3.04 7.36 48.19
N PRO A 236 -2.67 8.52 47.61
CA PRO A 236 -2.53 8.80 46.17
C PRO A 236 -1.38 7.99 45.51
N PRO A 237 -1.28 7.97 44.16
CA PRO A 237 -0.14 7.39 43.46
C PRO A 237 1.20 7.84 44.04
N ALA A 238 2.15 6.91 44.17
CA ALA A 238 3.43 7.15 44.80
C ALA A 238 4.59 6.78 43.86
N TYR A 239 5.73 7.45 44.01
CA TYR A 239 6.95 7.06 43.31
C TYR A 239 7.42 5.68 43.78
N VAL A 240 7.85 4.86 42.82
CA VAL A 240 8.55 3.62 43.12
C VAL A 240 9.96 3.97 43.62
N SER A 241 10.29 3.52 44.83
CA SER A 241 11.60 3.78 45.44
C SER A 241 12.73 3.28 44.53
N GLY A 242 13.71 4.14 44.28
CA GLY A 242 14.85 3.85 43.40
C GLY A 242 14.58 4.01 41.89
N LEU A 243 13.37 4.42 41.49
CA LEU A 243 12.99 4.70 40.09
C LEU A 243 12.41 6.11 39.93
N SER A 244 13.06 7.12 40.51
CA SER A 244 12.69 8.52 40.35
C SER A 244 13.18 9.15 39.04
N SER A 245 14.10 8.49 38.33
CA SER A 245 14.64 8.90 37.03
C SER A 245 15.30 7.72 36.29
N GLY A 246 15.53 7.86 34.98
CA GLY A 246 16.33 6.90 34.21
C GLY A 246 15.57 5.67 33.71
N VAL A 247 14.24 5.65 33.79
CA VAL A 247 13.38 4.65 33.15
C VAL A 247 12.98 5.11 31.75
N ALA A 248 13.04 4.20 30.78
CA ALA A 248 12.69 4.42 29.37
C ALA A 248 11.36 3.77 28.97
N ASN A 249 11.01 2.62 29.56
CA ASN A 249 9.75 1.93 29.28
C ASN A 249 9.27 1.15 30.51
N ILE A 250 7.96 0.89 30.56
CA ILE A 250 7.27 0.25 31.69
C ILE A 250 6.37 -0.89 31.19
N ALA A 251 6.24 -1.96 31.98
CA ALA A 251 5.30 -3.04 31.75
C ALA A 251 4.72 -3.55 33.07
N ALA A 252 3.43 -3.87 33.05
CA ALA A 252 2.70 -4.39 34.20
C ALA A 252 2.10 -5.75 33.89
N GLY A 253 2.61 -6.78 34.56
CA GLY A 253 2.04 -8.13 34.58
C GLY A 253 0.83 -8.21 35.51
N PRO A 254 0.35 -9.40 35.83
CA PRO A 254 -0.77 -9.56 36.76
C PRO A 254 -0.44 -9.04 38.16
N GLU A 255 0.75 -9.42 38.66
CA GLU A 255 1.18 -9.18 40.04
C GLU A 255 2.68 -8.83 40.13
N HIS A 256 3.31 -8.62 38.97
CA HIS A 256 4.68 -8.12 38.87
C HIS A 256 4.74 -6.94 37.90
N SER A 257 5.77 -6.13 38.05
CA SER A 257 6.02 -4.96 37.22
C SER A 257 7.48 -4.95 36.81
N CYS A 258 7.74 -4.45 35.61
CA CYS A 258 9.09 -4.35 35.07
C CYS A 258 9.29 -2.99 34.40
N VAL A 259 10.52 -2.50 34.44
CA VAL A 259 10.98 -1.30 33.77
C VAL A 259 12.24 -1.54 32.97
N GLY A 260 12.32 -0.95 31.78
CA GLY A 260 13.53 -0.84 31.00
C GLY A 260 14.18 0.50 31.33
N MET A 261 15.47 0.46 31.64
CA MET A 261 16.25 1.62 32.03
C MET A 261 16.88 2.25 30.79
N SER A 262 17.16 3.55 30.82
CA SER A 262 17.81 4.28 29.71
C SER A 262 19.22 3.80 29.42
N ASN A 263 19.87 3.13 30.37
CA ASN A 263 21.16 2.46 30.18
C ASN A 263 21.06 1.07 29.52
N GLY A 264 19.89 0.72 28.98
CA GLY A 264 19.61 -0.53 28.28
C GLY A 264 19.29 -1.72 29.20
N SER A 265 19.43 -1.57 30.51
CA SER A 265 19.20 -2.67 31.45
C SER A 265 17.73 -2.76 31.88
N ALA A 266 17.30 -3.82 32.59
CA ALA A 266 15.92 -3.95 33.06
C ALA A 266 15.85 -4.26 34.56
N ARG A 267 14.77 -3.81 35.20
CA ARG A 267 14.47 -4.10 36.61
C ARG A 267 13.03 -4.56 36.78
N CYS A 268 12.80 -5.55 37.62
CA CYS A 268 11.45 -6.07 37.90
C CYS A 268 11.21 -6.16 39.42
N TRP A 269 9.95 -6.07 39.83
CA TRP A 269 9.53 -6.29 41.22
C TRP A 269 8.15 -6.94 41.26
N GLY A 270 7.91 -7.63 42.36
CA GLY A 270 6.62 -8.16 42.73
C GLY A 270 6.60 -9.65 43.02
N ASN A 271 5.53 -10.35 42.61
CA ASN A 271 5.46 -11.80 42.73
C ASN A 271 6.60 -12.43 41.91
N ASN A 272 7.28 -13.43 42.46
CA ASN A 272 8.33 -14.18 41.77
C ASN A 272 8.23 -15.70 41.95
N MET A 273 7.03 -16.24 42.21
CA MET A 273 6.83 -17.68 42.44
C MET A 273 7.27 -18.55 41.26
N PHE A 274 7.29 -17.97 40.06
CA PHE A 274 7.71 -18.62 38.81
C PHE A 274 8.94 -17.97 38.22
N LYS A 275 9.75 -17.28 39.02
CA LYS A 275 11.02 -16.68 38.59
C LYS A 275 10.86 -15.56 37.54
N GLN A 276 9.66 -15.03 37.33
CA GLN A 276 9.34 -13.96 36.38
C GLN A 276 10.04 -12.61 36.64
N LEU A 277 10.70 -12.41 37.77
CA LEU A 277 11.53 -11.22 38.01
C LEU A 277 12.98 -11.38 37.55
N GLY A 278 13.39 -12.58 37.09
CA GLY A 278 14.79 -12.87 36.79
C GLY A 278 15.62 -13.04 38.05
N SER A 279 15.02 -13.56 39.13
CA SER A 279 15.66 -13.72 40.43
C SER A 279 15.34 -15.08 41.04
N ASP A 280 16.23 -15.60 41.88
CA ASP A 280 15.96 -16.81 42.65
C ASP A 280 15.16 -16.56 43.93
N SER A 281 15.05 -15.31 44.39
CA SER A 281 14.25 -14.92 45.55
C SER A 281 12.75 -14.96 45.24
N PRO A 282 11.91 -15.63 46.04
CA PRO A 282 10.51 -15.90 45.69
C PRO A 282 9.58 -14.67 45.64
N ILE A 283 9.95 -13.56 46.28
CA ILE A 283 9.28 -12.26 46.22
C ILE A 283 10.34 -11.16 46.32
N VAL A 284 10.21 -10.10 45.53
CA VAL A 284 11.09 -8.92 45.62
C VAL A 284 10.25 -7.65 45.60
N LEU A 285 10.26 -6.88 46.70
CA LEU A 285 9.44 -5.68 46.85
C LEU A 285 10.07 -4.41 46.24
N ALA A 286 11.40 -4.39 46.15
CA ALA A 286 12.14 -3.34 45.47
C ALA A 286 12.50 -3.80 44.05
N PRO A 287 12.61 -2.88 43.07
CA PRO A 287 13.09 -3.22 41.73
C PRO A 287 14.45 -3.93 41.77
N VAL A 288 14.49 -5.20 41.38
CA VAL A 288 15.72 -5.98 41.23
C VAL A 288 16.17 -5.98 39.78
N GLN A 289 17.47 -5.92 39.56
CA GLN A 289 18.09 -6.00 38.26
C GLN A 289 17.85 -7.38 37.61
N VAL A 290 17.37 -7.39 36.37
CA VAL A 290 17.30 -8.62 35.56
C VAL A 290 18.72 -8.98 35.10
N PRO A 291 19.23 -10.17 35.45
CA PRO A 291 20.57 -10.62 35.07
C PRO A 291 20.64 -11.07 33.60
N GLY A 292 21.85 -11.10 33.04
CA GLY A 292 22.14 -11.87 31.82
C GLY A 292 21.54 -11.35 30.51
N LEU A 293 21.10 -10.10 30.44
CA LEU A 293 20.62 -9.49 29.18
C LEU A 293 21.81 -9.21 28.24
N ALA A 294 21.68 -9.64 26.99
CA ALA A 294 22.76 -9.59 26.01
C ALA A 294 22.93 -8.22 25.32
N SER A 295 21.89 -7.38 25.34
CA SER A 295 21.89 -6.03 24.76
C SER A 295 20.80 -5.15 25.40
N SER A 296 20.66 -3.91 24.93
CA SER A 296 19.73 -2.92 25.49
C SER A 296 18.28 -3.32 25.26
N VAL A 297 17.45 -3.22 26.31
CA VAL A 297 16.01 -3.48 26.24
C VAL A 297 15.26 -2.29 25.64
N VAL A 298 14.52 -2.53 24.55
CA VAL A 298 13.68 -1.51 23.88
C VAL A 298 12.19 -1.69 24.15
N GLN A 299 11.74 -2.91 24.47
CA GLN A 299 10.36 -3.17 24.87
C GLN A 299 10.29 -4.28 25.92
N LEU A 300 9.32 -4.16 26.84
CA LEU A 300 8.98 -5.17 27.84
C LEU A 300 7.56 -5.71 27.61
N ALA A 301 7.38 -6.99 27.86
CA ALA A 301 6.07 -7.62 27.92
C ALA A 301 5.98 -8.51 29.17
N ALA A 302 5.02 -8.21 30.04
CA ALA A 302 4.82 -8.89 31.31
C ALA A 302 3.49 -9.65 31.28
N GLY A 303 3.58 -10.97 31.20
CA GLY A 303 2.45 -11.90 31.09
C GLY A 303 2.15 -12.65 32.37
N GLY A 304 1.13 -13.50 32.33
CA GLY A 304 0.63 -14.26 33.47
C GLY A 304 -0.85 -13.98 33.75
N GLY A 305 -1.41 -14.59 34.77
CA GLY A 305 -2.83 -14.39 35.08
C GLY A 305 -3.20 -14.70 36.52
N PRO A 306 -4.33 -14.15 36.99
CA PRO A 306 -4.78 -14.29 38.37
C PRO A 306 -5.51 -15.62 38.61
N SER A 307 -5.40 -16.19 39.82
CA SER A 307 -6.59 -16.64 40.57
C SER A 307 -6.26 -17.10 41.99
N ALA A 308 -7.20 -16.81 42.87
CA ALA A 308 -7.26 -17.14 44.29
C ALA A 308 -7.25 -18.64 44.66
N ASN A 309 -6.92 -19.57 43.75
CA ASN A 309 -6.87 -21.01 44.07
C ASN A 309 -6.09 -21.93 43.09
N THR A 310 -5.35 -21.41 42.11
CA THR A 310 -4.46 -22.24 41.26
C THR A 310 -3.16 -21.50 40.93
N LEU A 311 -2.04 -22.22 40.99
CA LEU A 311 -0.66 -21.72 40.89
C LEU A 311 -0.45 -20.66 39.77
N LEU A 312 0.02 -19.47 40.14
CA LEU A 312 0.20 -18.25 39.32
C LEU A 312 1.27 -18.38 38.22
N ARG A 313 0.97 -19.01 37.09
CA ARG A 313 1.92 -19.15 35.97
C ARG A 313 2.17 -17.80 35.29
N SER A 314 3.29 -17.15 35.60
CA SER A 314 3.69 -15.84 35.05
C SER A 314 5.06 -15.89 34.37
N HIS A 315 5.24 -15.04 33.36
CA HIS A 315 6.47 -14.92 32.58
C HIS A 315 6.70 -13.48 32.13
N THR A 316 7.93 -13.21 31.73
CA THR A 316 8.33 -11.89 31.23
C THR A 316 9.21 -12.07 30.00
N CYS A 317 9.03 -11.18 29.03
CA CYS A 317 9.80 -11.13 27.81
C CYS A 317 10.32 -9.71 27.56
N VAL A 318 11.48 -9.63 26.92
CA VAL A 318 12.09 -8.39 26.43
C VAL A 318 12.36 -8.49 24.94
N LEU A 319 12.19 -7.36 24.26
CA LEU A 319 12.76 -7.11 22.94
C LEU A 319 14.03 -6.28 23.15
N MET A 320 15.13 -6.76 22.57
CA MET A 320 16.42 -6.07 22.59
C MET A 320 16.59 -5.19 21.34
N ASP A 321 17.46 -4.18 21.39
CA ASP A 321 17.81 -3.30 20.28
C ASP A 321 18.38 -4.03 19.05
N THR A 322 18.92 -5.24 19.24
CA THR A 322 19.34 -6.16 18.17
C THR A 322 18.15 -6.80 17.42
N GLY A 323 16.92 -6.57 17.87
CA GLY A 323 15.70 -7.22 17.38
C GLY A 323 15.51 -8.65 17.92
N ALA A 324 16.32 -9.07 18.89
CA ALA A 324 16.22 -10.37 19.54
C ALA A 324 15.20 -10.36 20.68
N VAL A 325 14.47 -11.47 20.86
CA VAL A 325 13.52 -11.65 21.96
C VAL A 325 14.07 -12.63 22.99
N ALA A 326 14.06 -12.26 24.27
CA ALA A 326 14.39 -13.15 25.36
C ALA A 326 13.26 -13.21 26.39
N CYS A 327 12.96 -14.41 26.90
CA CYS A 327 11.91 -14.65 27.88
C CYS A 327 12.41 -15.48 29.06
N TRP A 328 11.79 -15.29 30.21
CA TRP A 328 12.03 -16.04 31.43
C TRP A 328 10.75 -16.15 32.27
N GLY A 329 10.85 -16.85 33.38
CA GLY A 329 9.70 -17.21 34.20
C GLY A 329 9.11 -18.56 33.81
N TRP A 330 7.78 -18.71 33.92
CA TRP A 330 7.06 -19.92 33.56
C TRP A 330 7.10 -20.21 32.05
N SER A 331 7.12 -21.50 31.68
CA SER A 331 6.99 -21.99 30.30
C SER A 331 6.21 -23.31 30.28
N ILE A 332 5.60 -23.66 29.15
CA ILE A 332 4.85 -24.91 28.98
C ILE A 332 5.73 -26.17 28.98
N GLU A 333 7.01 -26.05 28.63
CA GLU A 333 7.91 -27.22 28.44
C GLU A 333 9.03 -27.34 29.47
N THR A 334 9.36 -26.27 30.19
CA THR A 334 10.50 -26.27 31.10
C THR A 334 10.14 -25.78 32.48
N GLN A 335 10.93 -26.20 33.46
CA GLN A 335 10.90 -25.59 34.79
C GLN A 335 11.06 -24.06 34.69
N PRO A 336 10.47 -23.30 35.62
CA PRO A 336 10.53 -21.85 35.60
C PRO A 336 11.98 -21.35 35.64
N ARG A 337 12.31 -20.37 34.80
CA ARG A 337 13.69 -19.89 34.60
C ARG A 337 13.89 -18.54 35.27
N SER A 338 14.96 -18.41 36.06
CA SER A 338 15.38 -17.15 36.68
C SER A 338 16.34 -16.32 35.82
N GLN A 339 16.64 -16.77 34.59
CA GLN A 339 17.50 -16.08 33.65
C GLN A 339 16.79 -15.90 32.31
N PRO A 340 16.95 -14.74 31.63
CA PRO A 340 16.49 -14.55 30.26
C PRO A 340 17.06 -15.59 29.31
N VAL A 341 16.21 -16.20 28.48
CA VAL A 341 16.64 -17.11 27.41
C VAL A 341 16.12 -16.58 26.09
N VAL A 342 17.01 -16.44 25.11
CA VAL A 342 16.65 -16.04 23.75
C VAL A 342 15.69 -17.06 23.16
N VAL A 343 14.57 -16.58 22.60
CA VAL A 343 13.55 -17.43 21.99
C VAL A 343 14.05 -17.94 20.65
N THR A 344 14.12 -19.26 20.50
CA THR A 344 14.56 -19.91 19.25
C THR A 344 13.76 -19.40 18.06
N GLY A 345 14.47 -18.95 17.03
CA GLY A 345 13.85 -18.41 15.81
C GLY A 345 13.51 -16.92 15.86
N LEU A 346 13.74 -16.25 17.00
CA LEU A 346 13.54 -14.80 17.20
C LEU A 346 14.85 -14.14 17.71
N ASN A 347 15.97 -14.49 17.08
CA ASN A 347 17.30 -13.99 17.44
C ASN A 347 17.61 -12.59 16.88
N SER A 348 16.77 -12.09 15.97
CA SER A 348 16.82 -10.75 15.38
C SER A 348 15.52 -10.48 14.60
N GLY A 349 15.31 -9.25 14.14
CA GLY A 349 14.25 -8.93 13.19
C GLY A 349 12.82 -8.85 13.76
N VAL A 350 12.67 -8.79 15.08
CA VAL A 350 11.38 -8.54 15.75
C VAL A 350 11.18 -7.04 15.96
N ALA A 351 9.99 -6.52 15.64
CA ALA A 351 9.60 -5.12 15.83
C ALA A 351 8.80 -4.88 17.11
N SER A 352 7.99 -5.86 17.53
CA SER A 352 7.12 -5.69 18.69
C SER A 352 6.80 -7.02 19.34
N ILE A 353 6.57 -7.01 20.66
CA ILE A 353 6.15 -8.18 21.44
C ILE A 353 4.93 -7.86 22.33
N ALA A 354 4.11 -8.88 22.60
CA ALA A 354 3.05 -8.81 23.60
C ALA A 354 2.95 -10.15 24.36
N ALA A 355 2.68 -10.07 25.66
CA ALA A 355 2.53 -11.23 26.53
C ALA A 355 1.12 -11.24 27.11
N GLY A 356 0.39 -12.32 26.85
CA GLY A 356 -0.91 -12.60 27.45
C GLY A 356 -0.75 -13.42 28.74
N TYR A 357 -1.79 -14.18 29.10
CA TYR A 357 -1.71 -15.02 30.30
C TYR A 357 -0.65 -16.11 30.16
N ARG A 358 -0.83 -17.01 29.21
CA ARG A 358 0.05 -18.18 29.03
C ARG A 358 0.63 -18.29 27.64
N HIS A 359 0.54 -17.21 26.86
CA HIS A 359 1.08 -17.10 25.52
C HIS A 359 1.80 -15.76 25.33
N THR A 360 2.64 -15.73 24.32
CA THR A 360 3.37 -14.54 23.88
C THR A 360 3.30 -14.49 22.38
N CYS A 361 3.26 -13.28 21.82
CA CYS A 361 3.31 -13.05 20.40
C CYS A 361 4.36 -12.00 20.06
N ALA A 362 4.91 -12.11 18.86
CA ALA A 362 5.90 -11.19 18.30
C ALA A 362 5.51 -10.81 16.87
N ILE A 363 5.84 -9.59 16.47
CA ILE A 363 5.72 -9.10 15.09
C ILE A 363 7.10 -9.05 14.47
N MET A 364 7.27 -9.68 13.31
CA MET A 364 8.49 -9.58 12.52
C MET A 364 8.55 -8.23 11.81
N ALA A 365 9.61 -7.45 12.04
CA ALA A 365 9.78 -6.09 11.52
C ALA A 365 9.67 -6.04 9.99
N ALA A 366 10.34 -6.99 9.34
CA ALA A 366 10.44 -7.03 7.89
C ALA A 366 9.21 -7.58 7.20
N THR A 367 8.24 -8.23 7.86
CA THR A 367 7.12 -8.89 7.17
C THR A 367 5.76 -8.58 7.76
N GLY A 368 5.71 -8.02 8.97
CA GLY A 368 4.46 -7.86 9.69
C GLY A 368 3.82 -9.21 10.02
N GLU A 369 4.57 -10.31 9.83
CA GLU A 369 4.20 -11.65 10.22
C GLU A 369 4.09 -11.68 11.74
N VAL A 370 2.99 -12.26 12.22
CA VAL A 370 2.78 -12.47 13.64
C VAL A 370 3.17 -13.90 13.97
N ARG A 371 4.00 -14.07 14.99
CA ARG A 371 4.35 -15.38 15.54
C ARG A 371 3.97 -15.47 17.01
N CYS A 372 3.22 -16.50 17.39
CA CYS A 372 2.76 -16.72 18.75
C CYS A 372 3.24 -18.06 19.31
N TRP A 373 3.46 -18.15 20.62
CA TRP A 373 3.78 -19.40 21.32
C TRP A 373 3.22 -19.39 22.74
N GLY A 374 3.13 -20.57 23.33
CA GLY A 374 2.61 -20.85 24.66
C GLY A 374 1.36 -21.72 24.62
N ALA A 375 0.46 -21.49 25.58
CA ALA A 375 -0.81 -22.20 25.67
C ALA A 375 -1.75 -21.80 24.52
N ASN A 376 -2.61 -22.73 24.08
CA ASN A 376 -3.49 -22.54 22.93
C ASN A 376 -4.89 -23.14 23.11
N GLU A 377 -5.34 -23.43 24.34
CA GLU A 377 -6.60 -24.13 24.58
C GLU A 377 -7.83 -23.34 24.11
N SER A 378 -7.71 -22.02 24.01
CA SER A 378 -8.72 -21.11 23.46
C SER A 378 -8.41 -20.65 22.04
N SER A 379 -7.41 -21.24 21.37
CA SER A 379 -6.91 -20.84 20.05
C SER A 379 -6.21 -19.47 20.01
N GLN A 380 -5.68 -19.01 21.14
CA GLN A 380 -5.01 -17.71 21.28
C GLN A 380 -3.71 -17.57 20.47
N LEU A 381 -3.16 -18.67 19.95
CA LEU A 381 -2.02 -18.62 19.03
C LEU A 381 -2.43 -18.35 17.59
N GLY A 382 -3.71 -18.50 17.22
CA GLY A 382 -4.23 -18.13 15.89
C GLY A 382 -3.65 -18.94 14.72
N ASP A 383 -3.06 -20.10 14.99
CA ASP A 383 -2.46 -21.02 14.02
C ASP A 383 -3.50 -21.98 13.38
N GLY A 384 -4.80 -21.73 13.61
CA GLY A 384 -5.88 -22.61 13.18
C GLY A 384 -6.11 -23.83 14.09
N THR A 385 -5.30 -24.00 15.15
CA THR A 385 -5.36 -25.15 16.06
C THR A 385 -5.75 -24.74 17.48
N THR A 386 -5.83 -25.73 18.37
CA THR A 386 -5.95 -25.54 19.83
C THR A 386 -4.76 -26.16 20.57
N THR A 387 -3.69 -26.47 19.84
CA THR A 387 -2.52 -27.18 20.36
C THR A 387 -1.51 -26.17 20.87
N GLN A 388 -1.07 -26.33 22.12
CA GLN A 388 -0.01 -25.50 22.70
C GLN A 388 1.31 -25.67 21.94
N GLN A 389 2.11 -24.61 21.85
CA GLN A 389 3.36 -24.59 21.08
C GLN A 389 4.45 -23.95 21.93
N ALA A 390 5.60 -24.60 22.15
CA ALA A 390 6.67 -23.96 22.91
C ALA A 390 7.52 -23.02 22.07
N ASN A 391 7.55 -23.25 20.76
CA ASN A 391 8.25 -22.42 19.80
C ASN A 391 7.26 -21.51 19.06
N PRO A 392 7.70 -20.32 18.61
CA PRO A 392 6.87 -19.41 17.82
C PRO A 392 6.31 -20.07 16.55
N VAL A 393 4.98 -20.06 16.42
CA VAL A 393 4.24 -20.50 15.22
C VAL A 393 3.60 -19.29 14.54
N ALA A 394 3.50 -19.34 13.21
CA ALA A 394 2.87 -18.28 12.43
C ALA A 394 1.35 -18.23 12.66
N VAL A 395 0.80 -17.02 12.78
CA VAL A 395 -0.65 -16.78 12.84
C VAL A 395 -1.23 -16.80 11.43
N VAL A 396 -2.35 -17.50 11.23
CA VAL A 396 -3.03 -17.58 9.92
C VAL A 396 -3.46 -16.19 9.44
N GLY A 397 -3.21 -15.87 8.17
CA GLY A 397 -3.62 -14.60 7.57
C GLY A 397 -2.72 -13.41 7.92
N PHE A 398 -1.68 -13.61 8.73
CA PHE A 398 -0.62 -12.62 8.96
C PHE A 398 0.69 -13.09 8.36
N GLY A 399 1.34 -12.22 7.61
CA GLY A 399 2.51 -12.57 6.82
C GLY A 399 2.36 -12.07 5.40
N GLY A 400 2.68 -10.79 5.22
CA GLY A 400 3.01 -10.26 3.90
C GLY A 400 4.24 -10.96 3.33
N ALA A 401 4.34 -11.00 2.00
CA ALA A 401 5.65 -10.68 1.44
C ALA A 401 6.17 -9.46 2.22
N ALA A 402 7.43 -9.51 2.67
CA ALA A 402 8.06 -8.39 3.37
C ALA A 402 7.61 -7.07 2.76
N PRO A 403 7.22 -6.00 3.50
CA PRO A 403 7.33 -4.71 2.88
C PRO A 403 8.77 -4.66 2.50
N ILE A 404 8.89 -4.31 1.26
CA ILE A 404 9.99 -3.55 0.81
C ILE A 404 9.91 -2.26 1.65
N ASN A 405 10.49 -2.28 2.86
CA ASN A 405 10.68 -1.10 3.69
C ASN A 405 11.88 -0.32 3.15
N SER A 406 11.86 -0.15 1.85
CA SER A 406 12.60 0.83 1.10
C SER A 406 11.56 1.63 0.32
N ASP A 407 11.87 2.85 -0.03
CA ASP A 407 11.01 3.65 -0.90
C ASP A 407 10.98 3.10 -2.34
N ILE A 408 11.64 1.96 -2.60
CA ILE A 408 11.97 1.45 -3.93
C ILE A 408 11.53 -0.01 -4.06
N ILE A 409 10.66 -0.29 -5.01
CA ILE A 409 10.27 -1.63 -5.43
C ILE A 409 11.11 -2.03 -6.65
N TYR A 410 11.81 -3.16 -6.58
CA TYR A 410 12.65 -3.62 -7.68
C TYR A 410 11.89 -4.56 -8.62
N VAL A 411 12.06 -4.37 -9.93
CA VAL A 411 11.48 -5.22 -10.99
C VAL A 411 12.59 -5.69 -11.92
N ASN A 412 12.71 -7.00 -12.08
CA ASN A 412 13.64 -7.63 -13.01
C ASN A 412 13.08 -8.99 -13.43
N HIS A 413 12.67 -9.12 -14.70
CA HIS A 413 12.14 -10.37 -15.26
C HIS A 413 13.13 -11.55 -15.14
N ALA A 414 14.44 -11.27 -15.11
CA ALA A 414 15.50 -12.25 -14.96
C ALA A 414 15.82 -12.61 -13.49
N ALA A 415 15.12 -12.02 -12.51
CA ALA A 415 15.37 -12.31 -11.10
C ALA A 415 15.09 -13.79 -10.76
N THR A 416 15.95 -14.37 -9.93
CA THR A 416 15.86 -15.78 -9.52
C THR A 416 15.44 -15.95 -8.06
N GLY A 417 15.42 -14.87 -7.28
CA GLY A 417 15.06 -14.88 -5.86
C GLY A 417 13.55 -14.90 -5.60
N ALA A 418 13.16 -14.33 -4.47
CA ALA A 418 11.84 -14.53 -3.86
C ALA A 418 10.64 -13.86 -4.57
N ASN A 419 10.84 -13.16 -5.68
CA ASN A 419 9.79 -12.46 -6.43
C ASN A 419 8.92 -11.54 -5.55
N ASN A 420 9.56 -10.73 -4.70
CA ASN A 420 8.88 -9.89 -3.71
C ASN A 420 9.31 -8.42 -3.76
N GLY A 421 10.11 -8.02 -4.74
CA GLY A 421 10.50 -6.64 -5.00
C GLY A 421 11.47 -6.01 -3.99
N THR A 422 11.99 -6.76 -3.01
CA THR A 422 12.79 -6.20 -1.89
C THR A 422 14.24 -5.83 -2.24
N SER A 423 14.77 -6.38 -3.32
CA SER A 423 16.11 -6.12 -3.84
C SER A 423 16.16 -6.54 -5.30
N TRP A 424 17.22 -6.21 -6.03
CA TRP A 424 17.41 -6.73 -7.39
C TRP A 424 17.39 -8.26 -7.49
N ALA A 425 17.94 -8.96 -6.48
CA ALA A 425 17.94 -10.42 -6.46
C ALA A 425 16.54 -11.01 -6.23
N ASN A 426 15.73 -10.33 -5.40
CA ASN A 426 14.36 -10.72 -5.08
C ASN A 426 13.30 -9.92 -5.84
N ALA A 427 13.69 -9.27 -6.94
CA ALA A 427 12.83 -8.34 -7.67
C ALA A 427 11.56 -9.04 -8.18
N TYR A 428 10.49 -8.27 -8.35
CA TYR A 428 9.32 -8.77 -9.06
C TYR A 428 9.71 -9.09 -10.50
N LYS A 429 9.26 -10.25 -11.00
CA LYS A 429 9.50 -10.66 -12.39
C LYS A 429 8.58 -9.94 -13.37
N SER A 430 7.41 -9.50 -12.91
CA SER A 430 6.45 -8.70 -13.67
C SER A 430 6.33 -7.30 -13.08
N LEU A 431 6.27 -6.29 -13.97
CA LEU A 431 5.93 -4.93 -13.57
C LEU A 431 4.48 -4.83 -13.07
N GLN A 432 3.58 -5.69 -13.58
CA GLN A 432 2.17 -5.70 -13.18
C GLN A 432 2.01 -6.09 -11.71
N ASP A 433 2.79 -7.08 -11.24
CA ASP A 433 2.81 -7.47 -9.82
C ASP A 433 3.37 -6.37 -8.93
N ALA A 434 4.42 -5.69 -9.38
CA ALA A 434 4.99 -4.56 -8.66
C ALA A 434 4.01 -3.38 -8.57
N LEU A 435 3.31 -3.08 -9.68
CA LEU A 435 2.23 -2.10 -9.71
C LEU A 435 1.11 -2.50 -8.74
N ALA A 436 0.69 -3.77 -8.70
CA ALA A 436 -0.33 -4.26 -7.78
C ALA A 436 0.09 -4.09 -6.30
N ALA A 437 1.37 -4.32 -5.99
CA ALA A 437 1.93 -4.18 -4.64
C ALA A 437 2.21 -2.71 -4.22
N ALA A 438 2.44 -1.80 -5.17
CA ALA A 438 2.83 -0.42 -4.89
C ALA A 438 1.73 0.40 -4.20
N GLN A 439 2.15 1.21 -3.22
CA GLN A 439 1.36 2.21 -2.50
C GLN A 439 1.79 3.63 -2.88
N PRO A 440 0.95 4.66 -2.71
CA PRO A 440 1.34 6.05 -2.94
C PRO A 440 2.60 6.45 -2.16
N GLY A 441 3.48 7.22 -2.79
CA GLY A 441 4.78 7.64 -2.26
C GLY A 441 5.95 6.69 -2.61
N LYS A 442 5.70 5.57 -3.29
CA LYS A 442 6.73 4.60 -3.67
C LYS A 442 7.32 4.85 -5.06
N GLU A 443 8.57 4.44 -5.21
CA GLU A 443 9.25 4.29 -6.49
C GLU A 443 9.27 2.82 -6.93
N ILE A 444 9.18 2.58 -8.23
CA ILE A 444 9.43 1.28 -8.85
C ILE A 444 10.63 1.43 -9.78
N TRP A 445 11.68 0.63 -9.57
CA TRP A 445 12.87 0.60 -10.41
C TRP A 445 12.86 -0.65 -11.27
N VAL A 446 12.91 -0.46 -12.58
CA VAL A 446 12.73 -1.52 -13.56
C VAL A 446 14.02 -1.75 -14.32
N ALA A 447 14.59 -2.95 -14.17
CA ALA A 447 15.76 -3.39 -14.93
C ALA A 447 15.44 -3.45 -16.43
N ALA A 448 16.47 -3.26 -17.25
CA ALA A 448 16.40 -3.36 -18.70
C ALA A 448 15.83 -4.71 -19.13
N GLY A 449 15.08 -4.70 -20.23
CA GLY A 449 14.31 -5.85 -20.69
C GLY A 449 12.93 -5.44 -21.18
N THR A 450 12.18 -6.43 -21.64
CA THR A 450 10.81 -6.26 -22.16
C THR A 450 9.81 -6.82 -21.15
N TYR A 451 8.79 -6.03 -20.84
CA TYR A 451 7.74 -6.36 -19.87
C TYR A 451 6.38 -6.28 -20.54
N TYR A 452 5.46 -7.15 -20.11
CA TYR A 452 4.14 -7.31 -20.70
C TYR A 452 3.04 -7.10 -19.65
N PRO A 453 1.91 -6.46 -20.01
CA PRO A 453 0.89 -6.05 -19.05
C PRO A 453 0.05 -7.22 -18.50
N ASP A 454 0.10 -8.39 -19.14
CA ASP A 454 -0.72 -9.55 -18.81
C ASP A 454 0.01 -10.61 -17.96
N GLU A 455 1.22 -10.33 -17.46
CA GLU A 455 2.06 -11.30 -16.71
C GLU A 455 1.77 -11.36 -15.19
N GLY A 456 0.74 -10.66 -14.72
CA GLY A 456 0.41 -10.58 -13.29
C GLY A 456 0.00 -11.93 -12.66
N GLY A 457 0.45 -12.18 -11.43
CA GLY A 457 0.14 -13.42 -10.69
C GLY A 457 0.75 -14.68 -11.32
N GLY A 458 1.77 -14.52 -12.17
CA GLY A 458 2.46 -15.62 -12.85
C GLY A 458 1.65 -16.32 -13.94
N LYS A 459 0.59 -15.67 -14.45
CA LYS A 459 -0.23 -16.17 -15.56
C LYS A 459 -0.13 -15.18 -16.71
N ARG A 460 -0.16 -15.70 -17.94
CA ARG A 460 -0.50 -14.93 -19.15
C ARG A 460 -1.86 -15.39 -19.61
N ASN A 461 -2.74 -14.44 -19.89
CA ASN A 461 -4.11 -14.71 -20.29
C ASN A 461 -4.46 -14.13 -21.66
N ASN A 462 -3.50 -13.49 -22.33
CA ASN A 462 -3.66 -12.86 -23.64
C ASN A 462 -4.89 -11.92 -23.67
N ASP A 463 -5.15 -11.22 -22.57
CA ASP A 463 -6.27 -10.28 -22.45
C ASP A 463 -5.93 -8.95 -23.14
N PRO A 464 -6.61 -8.59 -24.24
CA PRO A 464 -6.34 -7.33 -24.96
C PRO A 464 -6.65 -6.09 -24.12
N THR A 465 -7.40 -6.22 -23.02
CA THR A 465 -7.68 -5.10 -22.10
C THR A 465 -6.58 -4.88 -21.07
N ALA A 466 -5.59 -5.78 -20.99
CA ALA A 466 -4.47 -5.63 -20.06
C ALA A 466 -3.59 -4.43 -20.44
N SER A 467 -3.36 -3.54 -19.49
CA SER A 467 -2.50 -2.36 -19.63
C SER A 467 -1.68 -2.14 -18.37
N PHE A 468 -0.52 -1.49 -18.50
CA PHE A 468 0.21 -0.97 -17.35
C PHE A 468 -0.55 0.23 -16.77
N ALA A 469 -1.44 -0.03 -15.83
CA ALA A 469 -2.24 0.99 -15.17
C ALA A 469 -1.39 1.72 -14.11
N LEU A 470 -1.13 3.01 -14.35
CA LEU A 470 -0.40 3.86 -13.41
C LEU A 470 -1.21 4.09 -12.14
N LYS A 471 -0.57 3.96 -10.98
CA LYS A 471 -1.18 4.23 -9.67
C LYS A 471 -0.93 5.65 -9.20
N ASN A 472 -1.92 6.24 -8.53
CA ASN A 472 -1.78 7.58 -7.96
C ASN A 472 -0.61 7.63 -6.95
N GLY A 473 0.27 8.62 -7.09
CA GLY A 473 1.43 8.82 -6.22
C GLY A 473 2.56 7.81 -6.35
N VAL A 474 2.57 6.97 -7.40
CA VAL A 474 3.67 6.02 -7.66
C VAL A 474 4.55 6.54 -8.79
N ALA A 475 5.87 6.57 -8.57
CA ALA A 475 6.85 6.91 -9.58
C ALA A 475 7.53 5.65 -10.13
N ILE A 476 7.64 5.53 -11.45
CA ILE A 476 8.20 4.34 -12.12
C ILE A 476 9.37 4.78 -12.98
N TYR A 477 10.52 4.14 -12.78
CA TYR A 477 11.78 4.46 -13.46
C TYR A 477 12.34 3.23 -14.19
N GLY A 478 12.59 3.37 -15.49
CA GLY A 478 13.35 2.43 -16.31
C GLY A 478 14.80 2.88 -16.48
N GLY A 479 15.62 2.04 -17.10
CA GLY A 479 17.03 2.36 -17.37
C GLY A 479 18.06 1.72 -16.45
N PHE A 480 17.69 0.67 -15.71
CA PHE A 480 18.59 0.02 -14.76
C PHE A 480 19.21 -1.26 -15.33
N VAL A 481 20.44 -1.59 -14.98
CA VAL A 481 21.08 -2.89 -15.20
C VAL A 481 20.51 -3.94 -14.26
N GLY A 482 20.10 -3.53 -13.06
CA GLY A 482 19.65 -4.42 -11.99
C GLY A 482 20.72 -4.65 -10.92
N THR A 483 21.62 -3.69 -10.71
CA THR A 483 22.65 -3.72 -9.67
C THR A 483 22.79 -2.39 -8.92
N GLU A 484 22.09 -1.35 -9.36
CA GLU A 484 22.21 0.01 -8.88
C GLU A 484 21.61 0.17 -7.48
N ILE A 485 22.26 1.04 -6.69
CA ILE A 485 21.83 1.41 -5.34
C ILE A 485 21.29 2.85 -5.24
N GLU A 486 21.37 3.62 -6.33
CA GLU A 486 20.93 5.02 -6.42
C GLU A 486 20.28 5.28 -7.79
N ARG A 487 19.17 6.02 -7.80
CA ARG A 487 18.39 6.33 -9.01
C ARG A 487 19.21 7.08 -10.06
N SER A 488 20.16 7.92 -9.63
CA SER A 488 21.04 8.71 -10.51
C SER A 488 22.01 7.86 -11.33
N ARG A 489 22.23 6.59 -10.96
CA ARG A 489 23.14 5.68 -11.68
C ARG A 489 22.47 4.97 -12.85
N ARG A 490 21.15 5.10 -13.00
CA ARG A 490 20.42 4.55 -14.15
C ARG A 490 20.88 5.25 -15.43
N ASP A 491 20.91 4.51 -16.54
CA ASP A 491 21.13 5.06 -17.87
C ASP A 491 20.05 4.51 -18.80
N TRP A 492 18.98 5.30 -18.94
CA TRP A 492 17.82 4.93 -19.75
C TRP A 492 18.10 4.97 -21.26
N ASN A 493 19.20 5.58 -21.70
CA ASN A 493 19.56 5.61 -23.11
C ASN A 493 20.22 4.29 -23.54
N THR A 494 21.06 3.70 -22.67
CA THR A 494 21.80 2.47 -22.98
C THR A 494 21.11 1.21 -22.44
N HIS A 495 20.54 1.25 -21.24
CA HIS A 495 19.87 0.13 -20.60
C HIS A 495 18.37 0.17 -20.85
N ARG A 496 17.96 -0.11 -22.09
CA ARG A 496 16.57 0.07 -22.54
C ARG A 496 15.59 -0.80 -21.75
N THR A 497 14.57 -0.16 -21.18
CA THR A 497 13.39 -0.82 -20.61
C THR A 497 12.20 -0.63 -21.55
N ILE A 498 11.60 -1.73 -22.01
CA ILE A 498 10.51 -1.75 -22.99
C ILE A 498 9.23 -2.23 -22.30
N LEU A 499 8.15 -1.45 -22.43
CA LEU A 499 6.79 -1.88 -22.11
C LEU A 499 6.11 -2.24 -23.43
N SER A 500 5.75 -3.52 -23.58
CA SER A 500 5.23 -4.06 -24.83
C SER A 500 3.77 -4.47 -24.70
N GLY A 501 2.94 -4.05 -25.65
CA GLY A 501 1.55 -4.50 -25.81
C GLY A 501 1.42 -5.88 -26.45
N ASP A 502 2.53 -6.48 -26.92
CA ASP A 502 2.61 -7.84 -27.50
C ASP A 502 2.38 -8.93 -26.45
N ILE A 503 1.16 -9.03 -25.94
CA ILE A 503 0.76 -9.96 -24.88
C ILE A 503 0.88 -11.43 -25.32
N GLU A 504 0.82 -11.70 -26.63
CA GLU A 504 0.98 -13.05 -27.18
C GLU A 504 2.43 -13.43 -27.50
N GLN A 505 3.33 -12.47 -27.57
CA GLN A 505 4.75 -12.64 -27.87
C GLN A 505 5.00 -13.26 -29.24
N ASN A 506 4.20 -12.83 -30.20
CA ASN A 506 4.16 -13.32 -31.57
C ASN A 506 4.53 -12.22 -32.58
N ASP A 507 4.75 -10.97 -32.13
CA ASP A 507 5.16 -9.87 -32.98
C ASP A 507 6.59 -10.03 -33.51
N LEU A 508 6.83 -9.45 -34.69
CA LEU A 508 8.07 -9.68 -35.44
C LEU A 508 9.26 -8.83 -34.95
N ALA A 509 9.05 -7.92 -33.99
CA ALA A 509 10.09 -7.04 -33.45
C ALA A 509 9.74 -6.47 -32.06
N SER A 510 10.75 -6.16 -31.26
CA SER A 510 10.61 -5.39 -30.02
C SER A 510 11.85 -4.48 -29.80
N PRO A 511 11.71 -3.14 -29.82
CA PRO A 511 10.47 -2.40 -30.07
C PRO A 511 10.03 -2.50 -31.54
N ILE A 512 8.74 -2.32 -31.77
CA ILE A 512 8.13 -2.25 -33.10
C ILE A 512 8.48 -0.90 -33.72
N THR A 513 8.74 -0.91 -35.01
CA THR A 513 9.05 0.30 -35.80
C THR A 513 8.12 0.48 -36.98
N ASP A 514 7.42 -0.59 -37.38
CA ASP A 514 6.41 -0.61 -38.43
C ASP A 514 5.18 -1.42 -37.95
N PRO A 515 4.21 -0.77 -37.29
CA PRO A 515 3.08 -1.45 -36.65
C PRO A 515 2.07 -2.07 -37.61
N GLU A 516 2.14 -1.77 -38.92
CA GLU A 516 1.27 -2.44 -39.90
C GLU A 516 1.74 -3.85 -40.21
N ASN A 517 3.06 -4.02 -40.31
CA ASN A 517 3.67 -5.26 -40.78
C ASN A 517 4.24 -6.12 -39.66
N GLN A 518 4.55 -5.51 -38.50
CA GLN A 518 5.21 -6.20 -37.39
C GLN A 518 4.27 -6.62 -36.26
N ILE A 519 3.07 -6.02 -36.15
CA ILE A 519 2.05 -6.44 -35.19
C ILE A 519 1.24 -7.59 -35.77
N VAL A 520 1.22 -8.73 -35.07
CA VAL A 520 0.57 -9.98 -35.46
C VAL A 520 -0.39 -10.42 -34.35
N GLY A 521 -1.65 -10.68 -34.70
CA GLY A 521 -2.63 -11.15 -33.70
C GLY A 521 -3.11 -10.05 -32.73
N PRO A 522 -3.83 -10.45 -31.67
CA PRO A 522 -4.33 -9.53 -30.66
C PRO A 522 -3.22 -9.07 -29.70
N ASN A 523 -3.06 -7.76 -29.62
CA ASN A 523 -2.23 -7.11 -28.61
C ASN A 523 -3.09 -6.33 -27.63
N SER A 524 -2.45 -5.84 -26.57
CA SER A 524 -3.06 -4.86 -25.68
C SER A 524 -3.62 -3.66 -26.46
N HIS A 525 -4.79 -3.19 -26.04
CA HIS A 525 -5.39 -1.98 -26.55
C HIS A 525 -4.49 -0.77 -26.26
N HIS A 526 -4.05 -0.63 -25.01
CA HIS A 526 -3.21 0.47 -24.55
C HIS A 526 -2.01 -0.09 -23.79
N VAL A 527 -0.78 0.27 -24.16
CA VAL A 527 0.39 -0.17 -23.38
C VAL A 527 0.34 0.42 -21.97
N VAL A 528 0.08 1.72 -21.86
CA VAL A 528 0.00 2.44 -20.58
C VAL A 528 -1.36 3.09 -20.42
N LEU A 529 -1.93 2.96 -19.22
CA LEU A 529 -3.19 3.60 -18.84
C LEU A 529 -2.96 4.53 -17.64
N SER A 530 -3.35 5.80 -17.80
CA SER A 530 -3.23 6.83 -16.77
C SER A 530 -4.62 7.38 -16.43
N VAL A 531 -5.25 6.85 -15.37
CA VAL A 531 -6.64 7.18 -14.99
C VAL A 531 -6.70 7.65 -13.55
N GLY A 532 -7.34 8.81 -13.32
CA GLY A 532 -7.65 9.31 -11.98
C GLY A 532 -6.43 9.63 -11.10
N ASN A 533 -5.24 9.78 -11.71
CA ASN A 533 -4.01 10.14 -11.01
C ASN A 533 -3.70 11.64 -11.13
N ASP A 534 -2.88 12.12 -10.19
CA ASP A 534 -2.35 13.47 -10.16
C ASP A 534 -0.85 13.50 -10.56
N ARG A 535 -0.24 14.68 -10.53
CA ARG A 535 1.15 14.92 -10.94
C ARG A 535 2.20 14.30 -10.02
N THR A 536 1.81 13.67 -8.91
CA THR A 536 2.71 12.87 -8.07
C THR A 536 2.96 11.47 -8.66
N THR A 537 2.14 11.02 -9.62
CA THR A 537 2.41 9.83 -10.43
C THR A 537 3.40 10.15 -11.54
N ARG A 538 4.36 9.25 -11.78
CA ARG A 538 5.39 9.44 -12.80
C ARG A 538 5.73 8.17 -13.57
N LEU A 539 5.97 8.31 -14.88
CA LEU A 539 6.59 7.29 -15.73
C LEU A 539 7.83 7.86 -16.43
N ASP A 540 9.00 7.29 -16.18
CA ASP A 540 10.28 7.86 -16.62
C ASP A 540 11.26 6.81 -17.19
N GLY A 541 11.74 7.01 -18.42
CA GLY A 541 12.82 6.19 -19.00
C GLY A 541 12.38 4.89 -19.66
N PHE A 542 11.24 4.89 -20.37
CA PHE A 542 10.68 3.69 -21.03
C PHE A 542 10.48 3.87 -22.54
N THR A 543 10.56 2.75 -23.26
CA THR A 543 10.05 2.62 -24.63
C THR A 543 8.70 1.91 -24.61
N LEU A 544 7.65 2.48 -25.22
CA LEU A 544 6.29 1.95 -25.27
C LEU A 544 5.95 1.51 -26.69
N THR A 545 5.54 0.25 -26.88
CA THR A 545 5.39 -0.35 -28.22
C THR A 545 4.28 -1.40 -28.28
N GLY A 546 3.71 -1.65 -29.47
CA GLY A 546 2.83 -2.78 -29.73
C GLY A 546 1.39 -2.64 -29.25
N GLY A 547 0.97 -1.49 -28.73
CA GLY A 547 -0.45 -1.24 -28.44
C GLY A 547 -1.29 -1.05 -29.71
N THR A 548 -2.59 -1.37 -29.66
CA THR A 548 -3.42 -1.51 -30.87
C THR A 548 -4.63 -0.58 -30.98
N HIS A 549 -4.92 0.26 -29.98
CA HIS A 549 -6.11 1.11 -29.99
C HIS A 549 -5.91 2.45 -30.71
N GLY A 550 -6.93 2.87 -31.47
CA GLY A 550 -6.88 3.89 -32.52
C GLY A 550 -6.11 5.18 -32.21
N ALA A 551 -6.42 5.93 -31.15
CA ALA A 551 -5.72 7.19 -30.84
C ALA A 551 -4.60 7.02 -29.77
N GLY A 552 -4.75 6.02 -28.90
CA GLY A 552 -3.99 5.91 -27.65
C GLY A 552 -3.26 4.59 -27.45
N GLY A 553 -2.92 3.87 -28.53
CA GLY A 553 -2.27 2.56 -28.47
C GLY A 553 -1.05 2.53 -27.54
N GLY A 554 -0.20 3.56 -27.59
CA GLY A 554 0.89 3.73 -26.63
C GLY A 554 0.41 4.14 -25.24
N ILE A 555 -0.26 5.30 -25.13
CA ILE A 555 -0.75 5.86 -23.86
C ILE A 555 -2.20 6.31 -24.01
N LEU A 556 -3.04 5.92 -23.06
CA LEU A 556 -4.32 6.57 -22.81
C LEU A 556 -4.30 7.28 -21.45
N SER A 557 -4.62 8.56 -21.41
CA SER A 557 -4.67 9.37 -20.19
C SER A 557 -5.98 10.12 -20.01
N THR A 558 -6.61 9.90 -18.85
CA THR A 558 -7.62 10.79 -18.24
C THR A 558 -7.12 11.40 -16.92
N GLY A 559 -5.93 11.00 -16.47
CA GLY A 559 -5.23 11.54 -15.30
C GLY A 559 -4.20 12.61 -15.65
N SER A 560 -3.44 13.04 -14.65
CA SER A 560 -2.45 14.12 -14.74
C SER A 560 -1.02 13.66 -14.43
N ALA A 561 -0.67 12.40 -14.66
CA ALA A 561 0.68 11.90 -14.43
C ALA A 561 1.77 12.70 -15.20
N ASP A 562 2.97 12.73 -14.64
CA ASP A 562 4.16 13.27 -15.30
C ASP A 562 4.86 12.17 -16.12
N PHE A 563 5.11 12.44 -17.40
CA PHE A 563 5.79 11.53 -18.32
C PHE A 563 7.15 12.12 -18.70
N ALA A 564 8.22 11.33 -18.59
CA ALA A 564 9.57 11.83 -18.85
C ALA A 564 10.49 10.82 -19.56
N ASN A 565 11.36 11.30 -20.44
CA ASN A 565 12.37 10.46 -21.11
C ASN A 565 11.75 9.20 -21.77
N LEU A 566 10.62 9.38 -22.44
CA LEU A 566 9.87 8.27 -23.04
C LEU A 566 10.01 8.24 -24.56
N THR A 567 9.96 7.03 -25.12
CA THR A 567 9.80 6.80 -26.56
C THR A 567 8.54 5.99 -26.82
N VAL A 568 7.52 6.60 -27.43
CA VAL A 568 6.28 5.94 -27.87
C VAL A 568 6.41 5.62 -29.35
N ILE A 569 6.62 4.35 -29.68
CA ILE A 569 7.00 3.91 -31.03
C ILE A 569 6.27 2.64 -31.47
N GLY A 570 5.86 2.59 -32.74
CA GLY A 570 5.35 1.36 -33.33
C GLY A 570 4.05 0.87 -32.70
N ASN A 571 3.16 1.79 -32.32
CA ASN A 571 1.82 1.48 -31.83
C ASN A 571 0.77 1.81 -32.89
N LYS A 572 -0.40 1.16 -32.85
CA LYS A 572 -1.55 1.54 -33.69
C LYS A 572 -2.34 2.75 -33.14
N GLY A 573 -1.60 3.80 -32.79
CA GLY A 573 -2.06 4.99 -32.05
C GLY A 573 -1.02 5.37 -31.00
N GLY A 574 -0.64 6.64 -30.91
CA GLY A 574 0.45 7.14 -30.06
C GLY A 574 -0.04 7.44 -28.64
N VAL A 575 -0.28 8.73 -28.36
CA VAL A 575 -0.70 9.23 -27.05
C VAL A 575 -2.06 9.89 -27.17
N ASP A 576 -3.02 9.44 -26.37
CA ASP A 576 -4.37 9.99 -26.27
C ASP A 576 -4.64 10.57 -24.89
N ILE A 577 -4.96 11.86 -24.82
CA ILE A 577 -5.28 12.60 -23.60
C ILE A 577 -6.75 13.02 -23.68
N GLN A 578 -7.60 12.27 -23.01
CA GLN A 578 -9.04 12.52 -22.99
C GLN A 578 -9.44 13.54 -21.91
N ASP A 579 -8.63 13.64 -20.85
CA ASP A 579 -8.81 14.61 -19.76
C ASP A 579 -7.52 14.76 -18.94
N GLY A 580 -7.53 15.68 -17.97
CA GLY A 580 -6.45 15.89 -17.02
C GLY A 580 -5.40 16.91 -17.47
N ASN A 581 -4.37 17.08 -16.64
CA ASN A 581 -3.32 18.08 -16.87
C ASN A 581 -1.91 17.45 -16.81
N PRO A 582 -1.60 16.46 -17.68
CA PRO A 582 -0.30 15.80 -17.69
C PRO A 582 0.83 16.72 -18.18
N TYR A 583 2.05 16.40 -17.73
CA TYR A 583 3.27 17.09 -18.13
C TYR A 583 4.23 16.12 -18.84
N PHE A 584 4.74 16.53 -19.99
CA PHE A 584 5.62 15.73 -20.84
C PHE A 584 6.99 16.37 -20.99
N LEU A 585 8.05 15.65 -20.63
CA LEU A 585 9.44 16.11 -20.70
C LEU A 585 10.32 15.12 -21.47
N ASN A 586 11.06 15.58 -22.47
CA ASN A 586 11.98 14.73 -23.25
C ASN A 586 11.27 13.51 -23.85
N ILE A 587 10.21 13.74 -24.64
CA ILE A 587 9.35 12.68 -25.18
C ILE A 587 9.53 12.55 -26.68
N LYS A 588 9.63 11.30 -27.15
CA LYS A 588 9.62 10.95 -28.58
C LYS A 588 8.35 10.17 -28.89
N ILE A 589 7.55 10.64 -29.85
CA ILE A 589 6.37 9.95 -30.36
C ILE A 589 6.61 9.70 -31.84
N THR A 590 6.99 8.47 -32.20
CA THR A 590 7.52 8.20 -33.54
C THR A 590 6.94 6.95 -34.18
N ASN A 591 6.75 6.96 -35.50
CA ASN A 591 6.35 5.78 -36.28
C ASN A 591 5.13 5.02 -35.72
N ASN A 592 4.18 5.75 -35.12
CA ASN A 592 2.88 5.18 -34.78
C ASN A 592 1.98 5.25 -36.02
N HIS A 593 1.03 4.32 -36.16
CA HIS A 593 0.11 4.32 -37.30
C HIS A 593 -1.32 3.96 -36.90
N THR A 594 -2.27 4.86 -37.13
CA THR A 594 -3.70 4.57 -37.01
C THR A 594 -4.49 5.00 -38.25
N SER A 595 -5.54 4.26 -38.57
CA SER A 595 -6.55 4.69 -39.55
C SER A 595 -7.58 5.66 -38.95
N TYR A 596 -7.58 5.83 -37.62
CA TYR A 596 -8.49 6.72 -36.88
C TYR A 596 -7.92 8.15 -36.74
N THR A 597 -8.59 8.97 -35.95
CA THR A 597 -8.21 10.36 -35.64
C THR A 597 -7.00 10.41 -34.71
N GLY A 598 -6.03 11.28 -35.01
CA GLY A 598 -4.90 11.59 -34.13
C GLY A 598 -3.95 10.41 -33.90
N CYS A 599 -2.88 10.31 -34.69
CA CYS A 599 -1.91 9.22 -34.52
C CYS A 599 -0.79 9.51 -33.52
N GLY A 600 -0.16 10.68 -33.59
CA GLY A 600 0.95 11.02 -32.72
C GLY A 600 0.45 11.39 -31.33
N LEU A 601 -0.10 12.59 -31.21
CA LEU A 601 -0.61 13.15 -29.97
C LEU A 601 -2.04 13.64 -30.16
N ASN A 602 -2.99 13.00 -29.51
CA ASN A 602 -4.41 13.37 -29.47
C ASN A 602 -4.75 14.00 -28.11
N ILE A 603 -5.38 15.16 -28.11
CA ILE A 603 -5.74 15.90 -26.89
C ILE A 603 -7.18 16.39 -27.00
N GLU A 604 -8.07 15.77 -26.25
CA GLU A 604 -9.48 16.13 -26.27
C GLU A 604 -9.78 17.30 -25.33
N ARG A 605 -9.32 17.22 -24.07
CA ARG A 605 -9.62 18.19 -23.01
C ARG A 605 -8.43 18.36 -22.05
N GLY A 606 -8.46 19.45 -21.28
CA GLY A 606 -7.50 19.72 -20.20
C GLY A 606 -6.36 20.68 -20.59
N ARG A 607 -5.30 20.72 -19.78
CA ARG A 607 -4.12 21.56 -19.99
C ARG A 607 -2.84 20.73 -20.04
N VAL A 608 -2.20 20.71 -21.19
CA VAL A 608 -1.04 19.86 -21.45
C VAL A 608 0.19 20.69 -21.77
N VAL A 609 1.35 20.30 -21.23
CA VAL A 609 2.63 20.96 -21.52
C VAL A 609 3.63 19.93 -22.01
N PHE A 610 4.24 20.22 -23.15
CA PHE A 610 5.31 19.44 -23.78
C PHE A 610 6.60 20.25 -23.82
N VAL A 611 7.66 19.69 -23.24
CA VAL A 611 9.00 20.30 -23.24
C VAL A 611 10.01 19.32 -23.84
N ASN A 612 10.79 19.78 -24.81
CA ASN A 612 11.80 18.99 -25.52
C ASN A 612 11.20 17.75 -26.20
N GLY A 613 10.20 17.95 -27.06
CA GLY A 613 9.48 16.87 -27.74
C GLY A 613 9.99 16.58 -29.16
N LEU A 614 9.85 15.33 -29.60
CA LEU A 614 9.94 14.91 -31.00
C LEU A 614 8.68 14.14 -31.39
N ILE A 615 7.92 14.64 -32.36
CA ILE A 615 6.74 13.95 -32.91
C ILE A 615 7.01 13.71 -34.38
N SER A 616 7.37 12.47 -34.77
CA SER A 616 7.91 12.24 -36.10
C SER A 616 7.57 10.91 -36.76
N GLY A 617 7.32 10.92 -38.07
CA GLY A 617 7.09 9.69 -38.83
C GLY A 617 5.77 8.98 -38.52
N ASN A 618 4.85 9.64 -37.80
CA ASN A 618 3.55 9.06 -37.48
C ASN A 618 2.62 9.11 -38.70
N ARG A 619 1.66 8.18 -38.78
CA ARG A 619 0.69 8.07 -39.87
C ARG A 619 -0.74 8.02 -39.34
N GLY A 620 -1.60 8.95 -39.73
CA GLY A 620 -2.94 9.10 -39.16
C GLY A 620 -4.05 9.33 -40.19
N GLY A 621 -5.32 9.15 -39.79
CA GLY A 621 -6.46 9.50 -40.65
C GLY A 621 -6.66 11.00 -40.76
N ILE A 622 -7.02 11.66 -39.65
CA ILE A 622 -7.32 13.11 -39.58
C ILE A 622 -6.10 13.96 -39.23
N SER A 623 -5.18 13.43 -38.44
CA SER A 623 -3.92 14.12 -38.18
C SER A 623 -2.91 13.11 -37.67
N ALA A 624 -1.65 13.34 -38.02
CA ALA A 624 -0.59 12.42 -37.69
C ALA A 624 0.34 12.96 -36.61
N GLY A 625 0.59 14.27 -36.58
CA GLY A 625 1.41 14.90 -35.56
C GLY A 625 0.64 15.15 -34.26
N VAL A 626 -0.23 16.17 -34.28
CA VAL A 626 -0.97 16.65 -33.11
C VAL A 626 -2.43 16.91 -33.49
N TYR A 627 -3.36 16.47 -32.66
CA TYR A 627 -4.77 16.80 -32.71
C TYR A 627 -5.21 17.43 -31.39
N VAL A 628 -5.93 18.55 -31.46
CA VAL A 628 -6.51 19.21 -30.29
C VAL A 628 -8.01 19.45 -30.54
N TRP A 629 -8.88 18.90 -29.69
CA TRP A 629 -10.31 19.18 -29.76
C TRP A 629 -10.69 20.41 -28.96
N ASN A 630 -10.62 20.38 -27.62
CA ASN A 630 -11.05 21.46 -26.73
C ASN A 630 -10.13 21.55 -25.51
N ALA A 631 -8.86 21.85 -25.77
CA ALA A 631 -7.81 21.84 -24.75
C ALA A 631 -6.86 23.02 -24.89
N SER A 632 -6.06 23.25 -23.84
CA SER A 632 -4.96 24.20 -23.85
C SER A 632 -3.63 23.47 -23.87
N VAL A 633 -2.83 23.67 -24.91
CA VAL A 633 -1.58 22.93 -25.11
C VAL A 633 -0.41 23.90 -25.31
N GLU A 634 0.70 23.65 -24.63
CA GLU A 634 1.92 24.44 -24.77
C GLU A 634 3.11 23.54 -25.16
N PHE A 635 3.78 23.89 -26.25
CA PHE A 635 4.97 23.23 -26.77
C PHE A 635 6.20 24.13 -26.63
N TYR A 636 7.24 23.62 -25.99
CA TYR A 636 8.53 24.27 -25.81
C TYR A 636 9.63 23.38 -26.40
N ASN A 637 10.44 23.92 -27.31
CA ASN A 637 11.55 23.21 -27.94
C ASN A 637 11.12 21.87 -28.59
N THR A 638 10.02 21.88 -29.35
CA THR A 638 9.45 20.67 -29.93
C THR A 638 9.65 20.63 -31.45
N LEU A 639 10.03 19.47 -31.97
CA LEU A 639 10.10 19.18 -33.40
C LEU A 639 8.93 18.27 -33.80
N ILE A 640 8.11 18.73 -34.75
CA ILE A 640 7.01 17.98 -35.36
C ILE A 640 7.36 17.78 -36.84
N SER A 641 7.75 16.56 -37.24
CA SER A 641 8.31 16.34 -38.57
C SER A 641 7.99 15.03 -39.25
N GLY A 642 7.87 15.04 -40.58
CA GLY A 642 7.75 13.79 -41.35
C GLY A 642 6.49 12.98 -41.04
N ASN A 643 5.47 13.60 -40.45
CA ASN A 643 4.20 12.95 -40.16
C ASN A 643 3.28 13.03 -41.39
N SER A 644 2.47 12.00 -41.65
CA SER A 644 1.62 11.93 -42.84
C SER A 644 0.17 11.53 -42.54
N ASN A 645 -0.82 12.22 -43.11
CA ASN A 645 -2.23 11.91 -42.89
C ASN A 645 -3.13 12.09 -44.11
N SER A 646 -4.34 11.51 -44.05
CA SER A 646 -5.30 11.48 -45.17
C SER A 646 -6.15 12.75 -45.30
N SER A 647 -6.32 13.53 -44.23
CA SER A 647 -7.12 14.75 -44.24
C SER A 647 -6.56 15.76 -43.24
N TYR A 648 -6.68 17.07 -43.51
CA TYR A 648 -6.28 18.20 -42.63
C TYR A 648 -4.79 18.32 -42.30
N GLY A 649 -4.42 19.34 -41.53
CA GLY A 649 -3.06 19.60 -41.08
C GLY A 649 -2.52 18.51 -40.16
N SER A 650 -1.23 18.22 -40.27
CA SER A 650 -0.57 17.30 -39.34
C SER A 650 -0.61 17.80 -37.89
N VAL A 651 -0.70 19.11 -37.70
CA VAL A 651 -1.15 19.77 -36.47
C VAL A 651 -2.55 20.32 -36.71
N HIS A 652 -3.53 19.82 -35.97
CA HIS A 652 -4.94 20.18 -36.11
C HIS A 652 -5.49 20.70 -34.78
N ILE A 653 -6.28 21.78 -34.82
CA ILE A 653 -7.08 22.24 -33.68
C ILE A 653 -8.53 22.56 -34.07
N ASP A 654 -9.49 22.10 -33.26
CA ASP A 654 -10.92 22.43 -33.39
C ASP A 654 -11.35 23.59 -32.46
N GLU A 655 -11.05 23.54 -31.17
CA GLU A 655 -11.38 24.54 -30.15
C GLU A 655 -10.26 24.60 -29.07
N GLY A 656 -10.15 25.71 -28.33
CA GLY A 656 -9.16 25.86 -27.25
C GLY A 656 -7.93 26.69 -27.64
N SER A 657 -6.74 26.30 -27.20
CA SER A 657 -5.53 27.07 -27.51
C SER A 657 -4.26 26.24 -27.67
N MET A 658 -3.41 26.60 -28.63
CA MET A 658 -2.06 26.07 -28.78
C MET A 658 -1.01 27.17 -28.72
N LYS A 659 0.06 26.94 -27.96
CA LYS A 659 1.23 27.81 -27.89
C LYS A 659 2.49 27.05 -28.29
N PHE A 660 3.26 27.60 -29.22
CA PHE A 660 4.54 27.07 -29.64
C PHE A 660 5.65 28.07 -29.32
N VAL A 661 6.69 27.61 -28.65
CA VAL A 661 7.89 28.40 -28.33
C VAL A 661 9.11 27.63 -28.78
N ASN A 662 9.99 28.27 -29.56
CA ASN A 662 11.23 27.67 -30.06
C ASN A 662 10.99 26.31 -30.74
N SER A 663 9.87 26.15 -31.46
CA SER A 663 9.42 24.87 -32.00
C SER A 663 9.46 24.86 -33.52
N THR A 664 9.64 23.68 -34.11
CA THR A 664 9.76 23.49 -35.56
C THR A 664 8.72 22.51 -36.07
N ILE A 665 7.97 22.88 -37.11
CA ILE A 665 6.99 22.04 -37.81
C ILE A 665 7.43 21.92 -39.26
N THR A 666 7.94 20.75 -39.67
CA THR A 666 8.56 20.62 -40.99
C THR A 666 8.42 19.25 -41.65
N GLY A 667 8.32 19.22 -42.98
CA GLY A 667 8.32 17.95 -43.72
C GLY A 667 7.08 17.09 -43.48
N ASN A 668 6.00 17.67 -42.96
CA ASN A 668 4.74 16.95 -42.76
C ASN A 668 3.91 16.98 -44.04
N ALA A 669 3.14 15.92 -44.29
CA ALA A 669 2.37 15.74 -45.51
C ALA A 669 0.89 15.42 -45.21
N SER A 670 -0.02 16.01 -45.96
CA SER A 670 -1.44 15.66 -45.92
C SER A 670 -2.01 15.51 -47.33
N LEU A 671 -2.97 14.60 -47.51
CA LEU A 671 -3.66 14.44 -48.80
C LEU A 671 -4.75 15.51 -49.04
N SER A 672 -5.11 16.32 -48.03
CA SER A 672 -6.03 17.45 -48.19
C SER A 672 -5.96 18.48 -47.05
N ASN A 673 -6.24 19.75 -47.34
CA ASN A 673 -6.47 20.82 -46.35
C ASN A 673 -5.24 21.18 -45.46
N ALA A 674 -4.08 21.43 -46.08
CA ALA A 674 -2.78 21.77 -45.48
C ALA A 674 -1.94 20.61 -44.95
N GLY A 675 -0.63 20.63 -45.25
CA GLY A 675 0.34 19.66 -44.72
C GLY A 675 0.83 19.95 -43.31
N GLY A 676 0.84 21.24 -42.91
CA GLY A 676 1.41 21.69 -41.64
C GLY A 676 0.39 21.85 -40.53
N VAL A 677 -0.20 23.04 -40.40
CA VAL A 677 -1.16 23.41 -39.36
C VAL A 677 -2.54 23.68 -39.95
N PHE A 678 -3.60 23.15 -39.35
CA PHE A 678 -4.99 23.40 -39.71
C PHE A 678 -5.80 23.84 -38.49
N ASN A 679 -6.44 25.01 -38.57
CA ASN A 679 -7.28 25.54 -37.50
C ASN A 679 -8.76 25.49 -37.91
N ALA A 680 -9.48 24.44 -37.55
CA ALA A 680 -10.86 24.20 -38.00
C ALA A 680 -11.89 25.15 -37.35
N SER A 681 -11.49 25.93 -36.37
CA SER A 681 -12.35 26.51 -35.33
C SER A 681 -13.30 27.64 -35.75
N GLY A 682 -13.18 28.17 -36.98
CA GLY A 682 -13.93 29.37 -37.39
C GLY A 682 -13.78 30.56 -36.41
N GLY A 683 -12.61 30.66 -35.74
CA GLY A 683 -12.30 31.70 -34.75
C GLY A 683 -12.46 31.28 -33.27
N ARG A 684 -12.80 30.02 -32.96
CA ARG A 684 -12.93 29.52 -31.58
C ARG A 684 -11.64 29.02 -30.93
N ALA A 685 -10.56 28.87 -31.71
CA ALA A 685 -9.26 28.44 -31.23
C ALA A 685 -8.21 29.54 -31.38
N ASP A 686 -7.34 29.66 -30.37
CA ASP A 686 -6.23 30.62 -30.34
C ASP A 686 -4.90 29.90 -30.51
N VAL A 687 -4.17 30.22 -31.58
CA VAL A 687 -2.87 29.58 -31.89
C VAL A 687 -1.77 30.62 -31.89
N ARG A 688 -0.72 30.41 -31.10
CA ARG A 688 0.36 31.39 -30.92
C ARG A 688 1.72 30.77 -31.15
N PHE A 689 2.52 31.40 -32.01
CA PHE A 689 3.88 31.00 -32.32
C PHE A 689 4.89 32.05 -31.87
N TYR A 690 5.88 31.64 -31.11
CA TYR A 690 7.00 32.47 -30.64
C TYR A 690 8.31 31.81 -31.07
N ASN A 691 9.17 32.55 -31.77
CA ASN A 691 10.50 32.08 -32.20
C ASN A 691 10.46 30.69 -32.89
N SER A 692 9.45 30.42 -33.71
CA SER A 692 9.15 29.09 -34.23
C SER A 692 9.28 29.02 -35.75
N ILE A 693 9.49 27.82 -36.30
CA ILE A 693 9.70 27.57 -37.73
C ILE A 693 8.60 26.64 -38.25
N ILE A 694 7.93 27.05 -39.33
CA ILE A 694 6.94 26.23 -40.03
C ILE A 694 7.30 26.20 -41.52
N TRP A 695 7.86 25.09 -41.99
CA TRP A 695 8.51 25.05 -43.31
C TRP A 695 8.40 23.68 -43.98
N ASN A 696 8.42 23.64 -45.31
CA ASN A 696 8.45 22.43 -46.13
C ASN A 696 7.36 21.40 -45.77
N ASN A 697 6.15 21.87 -45.47
CA ASN A 697 4.99 21.00 -45.28
C ASN A 697 4.17 20.95 -46.58
N GLN A 698 3.65 19.77 -46.94
CA GLN A 698 3.08 19.49 -48.26
C GLN A 698 1.60 19.10 -48.18
N ASP A 699 0.80 19.66 -49.08
CA ASP A 699 -0.58 19.24 -49.35
C ASP A 699 -0.60 18.57 -50.74
N ASP A 700 -0.91 17.28 -50.79
CA ASP A 700 -0.85 16.43 -51.99
C ASP A 700 -2.24 16.27 -52.66
N SER A 701 -3.16 17.20 -52.41
CA SER A 701 -4.53 17.21 -52.98
C SER A 701 -4.61 17.39 -54.51
N GLY A 702 -3.49 17.49 -55.21
CA GLY A 702 -3.44 17.62 -56.67
C GLY A 702 -3.94 18.98 -57.22
N ILE A 703 -4.24 19.95 -56.36
CA ILE A 703 -4.62 21.32 -56.75
C ILE A 703 -3.33 22.16 -56.74
N GLY A 704 -2.85 22.52 -57.93
CA GLY A 704 -1.60 23.26 -58.14
C GLY A 704 -1.61 24.70 -57.61
N THR A 705 -1.66 24.90 -56.29
CA THR A 705 -1.45 26.18 -55.63
C THR A 705 -0.38 26.05 -54.55
N ALA A 706 0.65 26.88 -54.66
CA ALA A 706 1.91 26.84 -53.93
C ALA A 706 1.86 27.27 -52.44
N ALA A 707 0.81 26.96 -51.69
CA ALA A 707 0.68 27.42 -50.30
C ALA A 707 -0.19 26.49 -49.45
N SER A 708 0.33 25.97 -48.33
CA SER A 708 -0.49 25.50 -47.20
C SER A 708 0.32 24.95 -46.00
N SER A 709 1.44 25.58 -45.60
CA SER A 709 2.00 25.21 -44.29
C SER A 709 1.01 25.50 -43.15
N ILE A 710 0.11 26.46 -43.36
CA ILE A 710 -0.98 26.81 -42.43
C ILE A 710 -2.24 27.09 -43.25
N ASN A 711 -3.37 26.48 -42.88
CA ASN A 711 -4.70 26.81 -43.40
C ASN A 711 -5.60 27.22 -42.21
N THR A 712 -6.45 28.22 -42.46
CA THR A 712 -7.30 28.99 -41.52
C THR A 712 -6.57 29.78 -40.40
N ILE A 713 -6.76 31.10 -40.39
CA ILE A 713 -5.90 32.09 -39.67
C ILE A 713 -6.65 32.96 -38.66
N GLN A 714 -7.94 32.70 -38.43
CA GLN A 714 -8.69 33.45 -37.43
C GLN A 714 -8.11 33.13 -36.05
N ASN A 715 -7.67 34.17 -35.33
CA ASN A 715 -7.03 34.07 -34.01
C ASN A 715 -5.69 33.30 -33.97
N THR A 716 -4.91 33.34 -35.06
CA THR A 716 -3.51 32.88 -35.06
C THR A 716 -2.53 34.05 -34.97
N THR A 717 -1.55 33.99 -34.08
CA THR A 717 -0.53 35.03 -33.88
C THR A 717 0.89 34.49 -34.05
N PHE A 718 1.75 35.30 -34.67
CA PHE A 718 3.17 34.98 -34.87
C PHE A 718 4.05 36.10 -34.29
N GLN A 719 5.06 35.71 -33.51
CA GLN A 719 6.10 36.60 -33.03
C GLN A 719 7.46 35.96 -33.35
N ASN A 720 8.29 36.68 -34.09
CA ASN A 720 9.66 36.26 -34.47
C ASN A 720 9.72 34.85 -35.11
N SER A 721 8.72 34.47 -35.91
CA SER A 721 8.57 33.11 -36.44
C SER A 721 8.66 33.09 -37.97
N LEU A 722 9.16 32.00 -38.55
CA LEU A 722 9.35 31.81 -39.99
C LEU A 722 8.29 30.85 -40.56
N VAL A 723 7.63 31.21 -41.67
CA VAL A 723 6.54 30.41 -42.27
C VAL A 723 6.68 30.32 -43.81
N GLN A 724 6.63 29.11 -44.39
CA GLN A 724 6.64 28.88 -45.85
C GLN A 724 5.23 28.72 -46.46
N GLY A 725 4.98 29.30 -47.63
CA GLY A 725 3.80 28.99 -48.46
C GLY A 725 2.50 29.49 -47.85
N HIS A 726 2.19 30.77 -48.11
CA HIS A 726 1.08 31.49 -47.51
C HIS A 726 0.25 32.21 -48.58
N ASP A 727 -1.09 32.12 -48.52
CA ASP A 727 -2.04 33.03 -49.22
C ASP A 727 -2.77 33.91 -48.18
N LEU A 728 -2.23 35.09 -47.83
CA LEU A 728 -2.87 36.04 -46.89
C LEU A 728 -2.69 37.50 -47.30
N GLY A 729 -3.81 38.17 -47.56
CA GLY A 729 -3.89 39.63 -47.64
C GLY A 729 -4.10 40.30 -46.27
N GLY A 730 -3.13 40.23 -45.34
CA GLY A 730 -3.26 40.88 -44.03
C GLY A 730 -1.94 41.10 -43.27
N SER A 731 -1.84 42.26 -42.59
CA SER A 731 -0.63 42.97 -42.16
C SER A 731 0.06 42.52 -40.84
N ASN A 732 0.01 41.25 -40.45
CA ASN A 732 0.64 40.76 -39.21
C ASN A 732 1.73 39.71 -39.44
N LEU A 733 2.64 39.97 -40.38
CA LEU A 733 3.73 39.06 -40.73
C LEU A 733 5.09 39.75 -40.56
N ASN A 734 5.91 39.28 -39.63
CA ASN A 734 7.35 39.57 -39.60
C ASN A 734 8.07 38.45 -40.37
N GLY A 735 8.34 38.68 -41.66
CA GLY A 735 9.21 37.82 -42.49
C GLY A 735 8.47 36.82 -43.38
N THR A 736 7.74 37.29 -44.39
CA THR A 736 7.41 36.46 -45.56
C THR A 736 8.58 36.47 -46.54
N LEU A 737 9.07 35.30 -46.93
CA LEU A 737 9.94 35.17 -48.10
C LEU A 737 9.14 34.52 -49.24
N PRO A 738 9.02 35.18 -50.41
CA PRO A 738 8.49 34.55 -51.62
C PRO A 738 9.47 33.54 -52.23
N SER A 739 10.70 33.44 -51.70
CA SER A 739 11.80 32.66 -52.29
C SER A 739 12.24 31.49 -51.41
N ASN A 740 12.55 30.37 -52.07
CA ASN A 740 12.89 29.04 -51.55
C ASN A 740 14.11 28.91 -50.61
N ASN A 741 14.56 29.95 -49.90
CA ASN A 741 15.66 29.77 -48.95
C ASN A 741 15.70 30.87 -47.86
N PRO A 742 15.51 30.54 -46.57
CA PRO A 742 15.88 31.44 -45.50
C PRO A 742 17.41 31.48 -45.37
N ARG A 743 18.00 32.69 -45.35
CA ARG A 743 19.41 32.87 -44.99
C ARG A 743 19.59 32.46 -43.53
N PHE A 744 20.10 31.26 -43.30
CA PHE A 744 20.64 30.85 -42.01
C PHE A 744 21.74 31.83 -41.59
N VAL A 745 21.73 32.27 -40.34
CA VAL A 745 22.99 32.69 -39.69
C VAL A 745 23.93 31.49 -39.83
N ALA A 746 25.17 31.72 -40.29
CA ALA A 746 26.12 30.67 -40.62
C ALA A 746 26.19 29.59 -39.53
N PRO A 747 26.41 28.30 -39.88
CA PRO A 747 26.52 27.24 -38.89
C PRO A 747 27.58 27.63 -37.85
N LEU A 748 27.18 27.67 -36.59
CA LEU A 748 28.10 27.77 -35.47
C LEU A 748 29.11 26.63 -35.58
N SER A 749 30.40 26.91 -35.39
CA SER A 749 31.40 25.85 -35.38
C SER A 749 31.08 24.86 -34.24
N PRO A 750 31.52 23.59 -34.31
CA PRO A 750 31.29 22.61 -33.25
C PRO A 750 31.73 23.06 -31.85
N GLU A 751 32.62 24.06 -31.74
CA GLU A 751 33.03 24.65 -30.46
C GLU A 751 32.03 25.67 -29.88
N GLN A 752 30.99 26.03 -30.64
CA GLN A 752 29.94 27.00 -30.26
C GLN A 752 28.57 26.35 -30.09
N ALA A 753 28.50 25.02 -30.01
CA ALA A 753 27.27 24.31 -29.68
C ALA A 753 26.84 24.59 -28.23
N PRO A 754 25.53 24.71 -27.94
CA PRO A 754 25.01 24.84 -26.58
C PRO A 754 25.59 23.77 -25.66
N THR A 755 26.19 24.20 -24.56
CA THR A 755 26.66 23.27 -23.52
C THR A 755 25.51 22.85 -22.62
N ILE A 756 25.77 21.89 -21.73
CA ILE A 756 24.81 21.35 -20.74
C ILE A 756 24.12 22.42 -19.87
N ASP A 757 24.63 23.65 -19.82
CA ASP A 757 24.05 24.75 -19.05
C ASP A 757 23.03 25.61 -19.84
N GLY A 758 22.79 25.30 -21.12
CA GLY A 758 21.62 25.79 -21.87
C GLY A 758 21.65 27.26 -22.31
N ASP A 759 22.71 27.68 -23.00
CA ASP A 759 22.69 28.89 -23.86
C ASP A 759 22.26 28.56 -25.30
#